data_AF-A0A2E5G1V0-F1
#
_entry.id   AF-A0A2E5G1V0-F1
#
_cell.length_a   1.000
_cell.length_b   1.000
_cell.length_c   1.000
_cell.angle_alpha   90.00
_cell.angle_beta   90.00
_cell.angle_gamma   90.00
#
_symmetry.space_group_name_H-M   'P 1'
#
loop_
_entity.id
_entity.type
_entity.pdbx_description
1 polymer ?
#
loop_
_entity_poly.entity_id
_entity_poly.type
_entity_poly.pdbx_seq_one_letter_code
_entity_poly.pdbx_strand_id
1 'polypeptide(L)'
;MQKLNNVYLNGVLISQARDRGVVGVYDSHKTDQIWSMGESYKNAADGSNFGNLYGLAYKHTNNKTGGTMAGSHQAVWVENGNPKAAMGGDGLWGLAVFDGNGSNRQRVYSPNNRNITDAVNNPSSTVYGSARSVKSAYDKAVQALSKANSKWSYVVASTSVFGATKLSSAINSTSEALAATPKAVKAAYDLAASKMTQASADRRYLKLVGGTLSSVLNAKGINVNTSAGSTPFRFQRSSNSQTGQDDNVSVHVDDSSIFFTHNNDADGDASNFSFRRMVGGRAEEIVKFNATGLYEKGQRVFSPNNRNISEAINSSNTSVYASSKAVKTAYDKGVEALNKGNSAYNLASAALPKNGGTMKGNITFVDNNEGIFWTRNTDGAFIKFKNDSDGDTNSYLEFGTLDNGNEFFKWTIDGIEEATLKRDGLRVANNIYEAGQRVFSPNNRNITDSVTSTSSTIYASAKAVKAAYDLAASKITKAQGDGWWLGKAAKAADSAKLGGKVQSTAPSGNTIAQRDGSGDLSARLVRTTYDNQTSAPSSSAAIVFRNNNSNDNFLRAMTKTAMKAWLTLTKSDVGLSSVVNAPQTSAVNDASTTKYATAKGVKTAYDKAVSAYNLANGKMTQATGDGRYLGKTAKAADANKLDGKDSTAFVQTSGNQTVAGKKTFNDEIGLTSKAGIKFDAATESINFVFH
;
A
#
# COMPACT_ATOMS: atom_id res chain seq x y z
N MET A 1 41.34 11.92 75.43
CA MET A 1 41.63 13.15 74.66
C MET A 1 43.06 13.07 74.16
N GLN A 2 43.28 12.88 72.86
CA GLN A 2 44.62 12.96 72.25
C GLN A 2 44.81 14.36 71.66
N LYS A 3 45.94 14.99 71.98
CA LYS A 3 46.42 16.24 71.37
C LYS A 3 46.84 15.95 69.94
N LEU A 4 46.11 16.50 68.97
CA LEU A 4 46.66 16.84 67.67
C LEU A 4 47.20 18.27 67.80
N ASN A 5 48.52 18.41 67.72
CA ASN A 5 49.20 19.70 67.83
C ASN A 5 48.66 20.65 66.74
N ASN A 6 48.06 21.77 67.17
CA ASN A 6 47.55 22.90 66.37
C ASN A 6 46.09 22.88 65.89
N VAL A 7 45.21 22.02 66.43
CA VAL A 7 43.75 22.14 66.20
C VAL A 7 43.03 22.47 67.51
N TYR A 8 42.58 23.73 67.65
CA TYR A 8 41.71 24.15 68.75
C TYR A 8 40.26 23.80 68.41
N LEU A 9 39.79 22.65 68.88
CA LEU A 9 38.39 22.24 68.77
C LEU A 9 37.63 22.76 69.99
N ASN A 10 36.83 23.81 69.82
CA ASN A 10 35.96 24.34 70.86
C ASN A 10 34.54 23.79 70.64
N GLY A 11 34.25 22.60 71.16
CA GLY A 11 32.96 21.94 70.98
C GLY A 11 32.97 20.42 71.20
N VAL A 12 31.78 19.83 71.31
CA VAL A 12 31.60 18.39 71.49
C VAL A 12 31.71 17.69 70.12
N LEU A 13 32.72 16.84 69.93
CA LEU A 13 32.90 16.08 68.68
C LEU A 13 31.85 14.99 68.48
N ILE A 14 31.47 14.31 69.57
CA ILE A 14 30.48 13.22 69.59
C ILE A 14 29.30 13.66 70.46
N SER A 15 28.14 13.90 69.87
CA SER A 15 26.97 14.44 70.56
C SER A 15 25.80 13.47 70.52
N GLN A 16 25.10 13.31 71.65
CA GLN A 16 23.77 12.67 71.66
C GLN A 16 22.65 13.63 71.24
N ALA A 17 22.91 14.94 71.28
CA ALA A 17 22.02 15.96 70.76
C ALA A 17 22.21 16.09 69.24
N ARG A 18 21.11 16.14 68.49
CA ARG A 18 21.11 16.10 67.01
C ARG A 18 21.25 17.47 66.34
N ASP A 19 21.50 18.51 67.14
CA ASP A 19 21.61 19.93 66.76
C ASP A 19 23.06 20.45 66.78
N ARG A 20 24.04 19.57 67.04
CA ARG A 20 25.46 19.90 67.19
C ARG A 20 26.35 18.66 67.11
N GLY A 21 27.65 18.90 66.94
CA GLY A 21 28.67 17.86 66.87
C GLY A 21 28.98 17.42 65.45
N VAL A 22 30.09 16.70 65.29
CA VAL A 22 30.57 16.19 63.99
C VAL A 22 30.19 14.72 63.82
N VAL A 23 30.05 14.01 64.94
CA VAL A 23 29.65 12.60 65.01
C VAL A 23 28.35 12.52 65.82
N GLY A 24 27.25 12.22 65.12
CA GLY A 24 25.93 12.04 65.71
C GLY A 24 25.63 10.59 66.09
N VAL A 25 24.42 10.36 66.62
CA VAL A 25 23.92 9.01 66.94
C VAL A 25 23.05 8.52 65.77
N TYR A 26 23.40 7.37 65.22
CA TYR A 26 22.64 6.78 64.11
C TYR A 26 21.20 6.46 64.50
N ASP A 27 20.24 6.98 63.73
CA ASP A 27 18.83 6.57 63.74
C ASP A 27 18.20 6.86 62.38
N SER A 28 17.63 5.82 61.75
CA SER A 28 17.03 5.93 60.42
C SER A 28 15.73 6.75 60.35
N HIS A 29 15.09 7.02 61.49
CA HIS A 29 13.83 7.78 61.56
C HIS A 29 14.02 9.24 61.98
N LYS A 30 15.26 9.70 62.18
CA LYS A 30 15.59 11.05 62.68
C LYS A 30 16.55 11.77 61.73
N THR A 31 16.51 13.11 61.77
CA THR A 31 17.51 13.96 61.11
C THR A 31 18.68 14.21 62.05
N ASP A 32 19.88 14.38 61.53
CA ASP A 32 21.05 14.78 62.34
C ASP A 32 21.82 15.91 61.68
N GLN A 33 22.52 16.74 62.44
CA GLN A 33 23.29 17.84 61.86
C GLN A 33 24.67 17.35 61.41
N ILE A 34 25.09 17.75 60.21
CA ILE A 34 26.45 17.53 59.71
C ILE A 34 27.26 18.83 59.82
N TRP A 35 26.67 19.94 59.37
CA TRP A 35 27.29 21.26 59.39
C TRP A 35 26.24 22.36 59.39
N SER A 36 26.56 23.50 60.00
CA SER A 36 25.71 24.70 60.04
C SER A 36 26.51 25.96 59.74
N MET A 37 25.88 26.95 59.12
CA MET A 37 26.47 28.27 58.84
C MET A 37 26.73 29.13 60.09
N GLY A 38 26.32 28.70 61.28
CA GLY A 38 26.61 29.37 62.54
C GLY A 38 25.86 28.75 63.71
N GLU A 39 26.16 29.20 64.94
CA GLU A 39 25.57 28.64 66.17
C GLU A 39 24.06 28.88 66.29
N SER A 40 23.49 29.84 65.56
CA SER A 40 22.05 30.13 65.57
C SER A 40 21.22 29.25 64.64
N TYR A 41 21.86 28.49 63.74
CA TYR A 41 21.19 27.70 62.71
C TYR A 41 21.38 26.21 62.98
N LYS A 42 20.35 25.57 63.51
CA LYS A 42 20.46 24.20 64.00
C LYS A 42 19.36 23.30 63.50
N ASN A 43 19.70 22.02 63.38
CA ASN A 43 18.72 20.94 63.27
C ASN A 43 17.86 20.87 64.55
N ALA A 44 16.67 20.27 64.49
CA ALA A 44 15.89 20.07 65.71
C ALA A 44 16.65 19.15 66.67
N ALA A 45 16.75 19.54 67.96
CA ALA A 45 17.54 18.80 68.95
C ALA A 45 17.09 17.34 69.14
N ASP A 46 15.82 17.05 68.85
CA ASP A 46 15.22 15.71 68.91
C ASP A 46 15.24 14.95 67.56
N GLY A 47 15.80 15.56 66.51
CA GLY A 47 15.86 15.04 65.14
C GLY A 47 14.50 14.85 64.46
N SER A 48 13.44 15.49 64.95
CA SER A 48 12.10 15.41 64.34
C SER A 48 12.05 16.04 62.95
N ASN A 49 12.75 17.14 62.74
CA ASN A 49 12.86 17.84 61.47
C ASN A 49 14.17 18.61 61.36
N PHE A 50 14.38 19.33 60.25
CA PHE A 50 15.62 20.08 60.01
C PHE A 50 15.75 21.40 60.79
N GLY A 51 14.87 21.68 61.77
CA GLY A 51 14.91 22.87 62.61
C GLY A 51 14.87 24.18 61.80
N ASN A 52 15.77 25.10 62.12
CA ASN A 52 16.03 26.32 61.34
C ASN A 52 17.37 26.23 60.61
N LEU A 53 17.83 25.01 60.30
CA LEU A 53 19.16 24.77 59.78
C LEU A 53 19.38 25.47 58.44
N TYR A 54 20.51 26.17 58.37
CA TYR A 54 21.15 26.63 57.16
C TYR A 54 22.50 25.90 57.08
N GLY A 55 22.56 24.82 56.29
CA GLY A 55 23.73 23.94 56.28
C GLY A 55 23.45 22.54 55.74
N LEU A 56 24.14 21.54 56.31
CA LEU A 56 24.05 20.13 55.90
C LEU A 56 23.51 19.28 57.05
N ALA A 57 22.58 18.38 56.73
CA ALA A 57 21.99 17.41 57.65
C ALA A 57 22.05 15.99 57.09
N TYR A 58 22.01 15.00 57.96
CA TYR A 58 21.82 13.60 57.65
C TYR A 58 20.33 13.23 57.70
N LYS A 59 19.92 12.30 56.82
CA LYS A 59 18.59 11.67 56.83
C LYS A 59 18.69 10.24 56.24
N HIS A 60 17.76 9.36 56.59
CA HIS A 60 17.49 8.11 55.86
C HIS A 60 16.09 8.09 55.23
N THR A 61 15.85 7.26 54.21
CA THR A 61 14.53 7.10 53.55
C THR A 61 13.39 6.69 54.51
N ASN A 62 13.72 6.12 55.68
CA ASN A 62 12.73 5.75 56.70
C ASN A 62 12.16 6.98 57.42
N ASN A 63 12.86 8.11 57.37
CA ASN A 63 12.39 9.40 57.90
C ASN A 63 11.54 10.11 56.82
N LYS A 64 10.34 10.56 57.19
CA LYS A 64 9.38 11.22 56.26
C LYS A 64 9.56 12.73 56.14
N THR A 65 10.39 13.37 56.97
CA THR A 65 10.60 14.82 57.02
C THR A 65 11.10 15.34 55.67
N GLY A 66 10.42 16.37 55.15
CA GLY A 66 10.76 17.00 53.87
C GLY A 66 10.43 16.16 52.61
N GLY A 67 9.66 15.08 52.74
CA GLY A 67 9.17 14.27 51.62
C GLY A 67 10.15 13.22 51.09
N THR A 68 9.85 12.69 49.90
CA THR A 68 10.66 11.69 49.18
C THR A 68 11.86 12.39 48.53
N MET A 69 13.05 12.18 49.11
CA MET A 69 14.32 12.78 48.67
C MET A 69 15.16 11.77 47.87
N ALA A 70 16.48 11.74 48.06
CA ALA A 70 17.32 10.65 47.57
C ALA A 70 17.02 9.35 48.34
N GLY A 71 17.55 8.20 47.90
CA GLY A 71 17.37 6.91 48.58
C GLY A 71 18.43 6.61 49.64
N SER A 72 18.14 5.66 50.53
CA SER A 72 19.02 5.16 51.59
C SER A 72 19.51 6.27 52.55
N HIS A 73 20.79 6.25 52.91
CA HIS A 73 21.52 7.26 53.70
C HIS A 73 21.78 8.51 52.88
N GLN A 74 21.48 9.68 53.44
CA GLN A 74 21.47 10.92 52.68
C GLN A 74 22.20 12.03 53.42
N ALA A 75 22.98 12.81 52.68
CA ALA A 75 23.44 14.13 53.07
C ALA A 75 22.53 15.18 52.39
N VAL A 76 21.88 16.02 53.18
CA VAL A 76 20.83 16.95 52.76
C VAL A 76 21.32 18.38 52.97
N TRP A 77 21.30 19.19 51.91
CA TRP A 77 21.42 20.64 52.01
C TRP A 77 20.09 21.23 52.47
N VAL A 78 20.15 22.05 53.52
CA VAL A 78 18.99 22.68 54.14
C VAL A 78 19.17 24.19 54.19
N GLU A 79 18.10 24.92 53.88
CA GLU A 79 18.00 26.36 54.01
C GLU A 79 16.79 26.71 54.88
N ASN A 80 17.02 27.33 56.04
CA ASN A 80 16.00 27.62 57.05
C ASN A 80 15.09 26.44 57.42
N GLY A 81 15.67 25.24 57.60
CA GLY A 81 14.88 24.03 57.86
C GLY A 81 14.20 23.42 56.62
N ASN A 82 14.26 24.09 55.46
CA ASN A 82 13.72 23.57 54.22
C ASN A 82 14.80 22.86 53.40
N PRO A 83 14.64 21.57 53.09
CA PRO A 83 15.59 20.81 52.29
C PRO A 83 15.60 21.30 50.84
N LYS A 84 16.79 21.54 50.28
CA LYS A 84 16.98 22.02 48.91
C LYS A 84 17.60 20.97 48.00
N ALA A 85 18.54 20.18 48.50
CA ALA A 85 19.16 19.09 47.77
C ALA A 85 19.52 17.95 48.70
N ALA A 86 19.62 16.73 48.18
CA ALA A 86 20.09 15.57 48.93
C ALA A 86 20.96 14.67 48.05
N MET A 87 21.97 14.05 48.63
CA MET A 87 22.82 13.05 47.98
C MET A 87 22.72 11.75 48.77
N GLY A 88 22.35 10.64 48.12
CA GLY A 88 22.21 9.33 48.76
C GLY A 88 22.42 8.16 47.80
N GLY A 89 22.02 6.96 48.23
CA GLY A 89 22.24 5.70 47.49
C GLY A 89 21.64 5.66 46.08
N ASP A 90 20.58 6.43 45.85
CA ASP A 90 19.89 6.52 44.55
C ASP A 90 20.32 7.75 43.72
N GLY A 91 21.37 8.46 44.18
CA GLY A 91 21.94 9.62 43.49
C GLY A 91 21.61 10.97 44.13
N LEU A 92 21.50 12.01 43.29
CA LEU A 92 21.26 13.40 43.71
C LEU A 92 19.78 13.76 43.53
N TRP A 93 19.17 14.30 44.59
CA TRP A 93 17.80 14.82 44.64
C TRP A 93 17.80 16.33 44.91
N GLY A 94 16.74 17.03 44.48
CA GLY A 94 16.62 18.47 44.66
C GLY A 94 15.18 19.00 44.63
N LEU A 95 14.86 19.89 45.57
CA LEU A 95 13.61 20.68 45.60
C LEU A 95 13.88 22.05 44.96
N ALA A 96 13.26 22.32 43.80
CA ALA A 96 13.48 23.56 43.04
C ALA A 96 14.96 23.82 42.68
N VAL A 97 15.78 22.78 42.53
CA VAL A 97 17.21 22.93 42.17
C VAL A 97 17.41 23.49 40.75
N PHE A 98 16.34 23.74 39.99
CA PHE A 98 16.39 24.23 38.60
C PHE A 98 15.19 25.07 38.13
N ASP A 99 14.65 25.99 38.95
CA ASP A 99 13.73 27.04 38.45
C ASP A 99 14.31 28.45 38.63
N GLY A 100 15.44 28.69 37.97
CA GLY A 100 15.77 30.07 37.62
C GLY A 100 14.69 30.61 36.70
N ASN A 101 13.81 31.47 37.21
CA ASN A 101 13.00 32.37 36.39
C ASN A 101 13.95 33.38 35.73
N GLY A 102 14.72 32.93 34.73
CA GLY A 102 15.83 33.68 34.12
C GLY A 102 16.58 32.84 33.08
N SER A 103 16.52 33.30 31.83
CA SER A 103 16.65 32.54 30.58
C SER A 103 18.00 31.91 30.20
N ASN A 104 18.93 31.56 31.10
CA ASN A 104 20.27 31.10 30.65
C ASN A 104 20.98 29.99 31.47
N ARG A 105 20.26 29.13 32.20
CA ARG A 105 20.89 27.94 32.84
C ARG A 105 20.25 26.63 32.36
N GLN A 106 20.91 25.96 31.41
CA GLN A 106 20.49 24.64 30.91
C GLN A 106 20.86 23.52 31.90
N ARG A 107 19.90 22.61 32.11
CA ARG A 107 19.96 21.41 32.95
C ARG A 107 21.11 20.48 32.53
N VAL A 108 22.00 20.08 33.44
CA VAL A 108 23.14 19.20 33.08
C VAL A 108 22.86 17.72 33.32
N TYR A 109 22.01 17.29 34.27
CA TYR A 109 21.61 15.88 34.36
C TYR A 109 20.32 15.65 35.18
N SER A 110 19.36 14.92 34.60
CA SER A 110 18.28 14.25 35.33
C SER A 110 18.04 12.90 34.65
N PRO A 111 18.04 11.77 35.37
CA PRO A 111 17.71 10.45 34.81
C PRO A 111 16.33 10.39 34.12
N ASN A 112 15.44 11.33 34.46
CA ASN A 112 14.07 11.45 33.95
C ASN A 112 13.94 12.44 32.78
N ASN A 113 14.99 13.18 32.43
CA ASN A 113 14.99 14.10 31.29
C ASN A 113 15.69 13.47 30.08
N ARG A 114 15.23 12.29 29.69
CA ARG A 114 15.71 11.63 28.46
C ARG A 114 14.97 12.21 27.28
N ASN A 115 15.68 12.58 26.22
CA ASN A 115 15.10 13.09 24.97
C ASN A 115 14.47 11.95 24.14
N ILE A 116 13.82 10.99 24.81
CA ILE A 116 13.24 9.77 24.24
C ILE A 116 11.78 9.66 24.69
N THR A 117 10.89 9.25 23.80
CA THR A 117 9.46 9.13 24.08
C THR A 117 8.92 7.78 23.62
N ASP A 118 7.98 7.22 24.37
CA ASP A 118 7.18 6.06 23.95
C ASP A 118 5.85 6.47 23.28
N ALA A 119 5.46 7.74 23.41
CA ALA A 119 4.29 8.30 22.75
C ALA A 119 4.39 8.23 21.21
N VAL A 120 3.41 7.58 20.59
CA VAL A 120 3.26 7.44 19.12
C VAL A 120 2.58 8.64 18.46
N ASN A 121 2.05 9.57 19.22
CA ASN A 121 1.36 10.76 18.72
C ASN A 121 2.20 12.04 18.81
N ASN A 122 3.47 11.95 19.24
CA ASN A 122 4.33 13.11 19.46
C ASN A 122 4.87 13.66 18.11
N PRO A 123 4.58 14.93 17.75
CA PRO A 123 4.97 15.52 16.46
C PRO A 123 6.40 16.06 16.43
N SER A 124 7.15 15.97 17.54
CA SER A 124 8.47 16.57 17.67
C SER A 124 9.49 15.95 16.71
N SER A 125 10.23 16.82 16.02
CA SER A 125 11.39 16.47 15.21
C SER A 125 12.70 16.50 15.99
N THR A 126 12.66 16.80 17.28
CA THR A 126 13.84 16.90 18.16
C THR A 126 13.83 15.88 19.29
N VAL A 127 12.66 15.35 19.65
CA VAL A 127 12.51 14.21 20.58
C VAL A 127 12.65 12.91 19.80
N TYR A 128 13.36 11.94 20.36
CA TYR A 128 13.59 10.63 19.74
C TYR A 128 12.49 9.64 20.07
N GLY A 129 12.11 8.79 19.11
CA GLY A 129 11.24 7.66 19.38
C GLY A 129 11.99 6.57 20.14
N SER A 130 11.36 5.98 21.16
CA SER A 130 11.84 4.75 21.79
C SER A 130 11.54 3.53 20.92
N ALA A 131 12.28 2.44 21.14
CA ALA A 131 11.99 1.16 20.50
C ALA A 131 10.54 0.68 20.76
N ARG A 132 10.01 0.94 21.96
CA ARG A 132 8.59 0.67 22.32
C ARG A 132 7.58 1.46 21.47
N SER A 133 7.87 2.73 21.15
CA SER A 133 6.98 3.54 20.28
C SER A 133 6.90 2.95 18.88
N VAL A 134 8.03 2.45 18.34
CA VAL A 134 8.05 1.78 17.03
C VAL A 134 7.31 0.46 17.07
N LYS A 135 7.46 -0.34 18.14
CA LYS A 135 6.64 -1.53 18.34
C LYS A 135 5.15 -1.20 18.29
N SER A 136 4.73 -0.13 18.95
CA SER A 136 3.31 0.28 18.95
C SER A 136 2.81 0.67 17.55
N ALA A 137 3.63 1.33 16.73
CA ALA A 137 3.32 1.61 15.32
C ALA A 137 3.27 0.34 14.47
N TYR A 138 4.24 -0.57 14.64
CA TYR A 138 4.28 -1.85 13.94
C TYR A 138 3.09 -2.75 14.29
N ASP A 139 2.76 -2.88 15.58
CA ASP A 139 1.62 -3.67 16.05
C ASP A 139 0.30 -3.12 15.47
N LYS A 140 0.15 -1.79 15.40
CA LYS A 140 -1.03 -1.18 14.77
C LYS A 140 -1.08 -1.49 13.27
N ALA A 141 0.06 -1.52 12.60
CA ALA A 141 0.13 -1.89 11.18
C ALA A 141 -0.21 -3.37 10.96
N VAL A 142 0.28 -4.26 11.82
CA VAL A 142 -0.09 -5.68 11.81
C VAL A 142 -1.58 -5.86 12.05
N GLN A 143 -2.16 -5.16 13.03
CA GLN A 143 -3.60 -5.16 13.28
C GLN A 143 -4.39 -4.69 12.05
N ALA A 144 -3.93 -3.61 11.40
CA ALA A 144 -4.53 -3.10 10.16
C ALA A 144 -4.46 -4.14 9.04
N LEU A 145 -3.32 -4.82 8.87
CA LEU A 145 -3.13 -5.86 7.87
C LEU A 145 -4.03 -7.07 8.13
N SER A 146 -4.08 -7.57 9.37
CA SER A 146 -5.00 -8.64 9.76
C SER A 146 -6.45 -8.25 9.51
N LYS A 147 -6.83 -7.00 9.82
CA LYS A 147 -8.17 -6.48 9.51
C LYS A 147 -8.41 -6.46 8.01
N ALA A 148 -7.49 -5.95 7.20
CA ALA A 148 -7.60 -5.94 5.74
C ALA A 148 -7.70 -7.35 5.15
N ASN A 149 -6.94 -8.31 5.68
CA ASN A 149 -7.00 -9.72 5.29
C ASN A 149 -8.34 -10.39 5.63
N SER A 150 -9.05 -9.92 6.66
CA SER A 150 -10.40 -10.39 7.00
C SER A 150 -11.51 -9.80 6.10
N LYS A 151 -11.16 -8.87 5.21
CA LYS A 151 -12.13 -8.24 4.30
C LYS A 151 -12.21 -9.02 3.00
N TRP A 152 -13.40 -8.98 2.42
CA TRP A 152 -13.67 -9.68 1.18
C TRP A 152 -12.81 -9.08 0.05
N SER A 153 -12.09 -9.94 -0.69
CA SER A 153 -11.38 -9.57 -1.91
C SER A 153 -11.92 -10.42 -3.05
N TYR A 154 -12.10 -9.82 -4.23
CA TYR A 154 -12.42 -10.60 -5.43
C TYR A 154 -11.23 -11.49 -5.78
N VAL A 155 -11.49 -12.78 -5.91
CA VAL A 155 -10.50 -13.77 -6.30
C VAL A 155 -11.08 -14.54 -7.48
N VAL A 156 -10.29 -14.76 -8.53
CA VAL A 156 -10.67 -15.65 -9.62
C VAL A 156 -10.37 -17.08 -9.18
N ALA A 157 -11.31 -18.01 -9.41
CA ALA A 157 -11.11 -19.38 -8.98
C ALA A 157 -10.01 -20.06 -9.81
N SER A 158 -9.15 -20.83 -9.16
CA SER A 158 -8.16 -21.71 -9.79
C SER A 158 -8.17 -23.08 -9.09
N THR A 159 -7.34 -24.02 -9.55
CA THR A 159 -7.15 -25.32 -8.89
C THR A 159 -6.54 -25.21 -7.49
N SER A 160 -5.89 -24.10 -7.18
CA SER A 160 -5.21 -23.84 -5.90
C SER A 160 -5.86 -22.73 -5.07
N VAL A 161 -6.82 -21.97 -5.62
CA VAL A 161 -7.37 -20.76 -4.99
C VAL A 161 -8.90 -20.67 -5.19
N PHE A 162 -9.63 -20.39 -4.10
CA PHE A 162 -11.08 -20.18 -4.16
C PHE A 162 -11.44 -18.82 -4.75
N GLY A 163 -12.45 -18.75 -5.61
CA GLY A 163 -12.86 -17.51 -6.27
C GLY A 163 -14.10 -17.68 -7.16
N ALA A 164 -14.44 -16.64 -7.92
CA ALA A 164 -15.48 -16.69 -8.95
C ALA A 164 -14.87 -17.14 -10.29
N THR A 165 -15.56 -18.03 -11.00
CA THR A 165 -15.17 -18.53 -12.33
C THR A 165 -16.40 -18.64 -13.24
N LYS A 166 -16.23 -18.35 -14.53
CA LYS A 166 -17.28 -18.50 -15.54
C LYS A 166 -17.56 -19.99 -15.79
N LEU A 167 -18.83 -20.34 -15.99
CA LEU A 167 -19.27 -21.73 -16.21
C LEU A 167 -19.34 -22.05 -17.71
N SER A 168 -18.94 -23.26 -18.12
CA SER A 168 -19.04 -23.76 -19.50
C SER A 168 -19.64 -25.16 -19.54
N SER A 169 -20.52 -25.40 -20.52
CA SER A 169 -21.13 -26.72 -20.76
C SER A 169 -20.43 -27.52 -21.87
N ALA A 170 -19.29 -27.05 -22.39
CA ALA A 170 -18.52 -27.77 -23.41
C ALA A 170 -17.69 -28.91 -22.77
N ILE A 171 -17.64 -30.07 -23.42
CA ILE A 171 -16.85 -31.24 -22.99
C ILE A 171 -15.44 -31.32 -23.62
N ASN A 172 -15.13 -30.38 -24.51
CA ASN A 172 -13.89 -30.27 -25.26
C ASN A 172 -13.25 -28.88 -25.13
N SER A 173 -13.60 -28.11 -24.09
CA SER A 173 -13.00 -26.79 -23.88
C SER A 173 -11.52 -26.92 -23.54
N THR A 174 -10.68 -26.12 -24.20
CA THR A 174 -9.25 -25.98 -23.91
C THR A 174 -8.97 -24.87 -22.89
N SER A 175 -10.01 -24.20 -22.39
CA SER A 175 -9.85 -23.07 -21.47
C SER A 175 -9.62 -23.54 -20.04
N GLU A 176 -8.50 -23.11 -19.46
CA GLU A 176 -8.20 -23.31 -18.03
C GLU A 176 -8.88 -22.26 -17.12
N ALA A 177 -9.59 -21.29 -17.71
CA ALA A 177 -10.24 -20.19 -16.99
C ALA A 177 -11.73 -20.41 -16.71
N LEU A 178 -12.32 -21.51 -17.21
CA LEU A 178 -13.74 -21.84 -17.10
C LEU A 178 -13.95 -23.11 -16.27
N ALA A 179 -15.03 -23.17 -15.48
CA ALA A 179 -15.42 -24.38 -14.76
C ALA A 179 -16.50 -25.15 -15.55
N ALA A 180 -16.38 -26.49 -15.59
CA ALA A 180 -17.35 -27.36 -16.23
C ALA A 180 -18.69 -27.36 -15.46
N THR A 181 -19.80 -27.21 -16.17
CA THR A 181 -21.13 -27.41 -15.58
C THR A 181 -21.39 -28.90 -15.32
N PRO A 182 -22.35 -29.24 -14.43
CA PRO A 182 -22.80 -30.62 -14.27
C PRO A 182 -23.19 -31.29 -15.61
N LYS A 183 -23.71 -30.51 -16.57
CA LYS A 183 -24.02 -30.96 -17.93
C LYS A 183 -22.75 -31.39 -18.69
N ALA A 184 -21.67 -30.61 -18.64
CA ALA A 184 -20.39 -30.97 -19.24
C ALA A 184 -19.78 -32.22 -18.59
N VAL A 185 -19.77 -32.28 -17.25
CA VAL A 185 -19.23 -33.45 -16.52
C VAL A 185 -20.02 -34.71 -16.85
N LYS A 186 -21.35 -34.62 -16.91
CA LYS A 186 -22.19 -35.75 -17.31
C LYS A 186 -21.91 -36.18 -18.75
N ALA A 187 -21.84 -35.25 -19.70
CA ALA A 187 -21.57 -35.60 -21.09
C ALA A 187 -20.16 -36.19 -21.30
N ALA A 188 -19.15 -35.73 -20.55
CA ALA A 188 -17.82 -36.31 -20.56
C ALA A 188 -17.79 -37.71 -19.90
N TYR A 189 -18.56 -37.91 -18.82
CA TYR A 189 -18.73 -39.22 -18.18
C TYR A 189 -19.43 -40.20 -19.10
N ASP A 190 -20.55 -39.82 -19.72
CA ASP A 190 -21.27 -40.65 -20.69
C ASP A 190 -20.35 -41.04 -21.86
N LEU A 191 -19.52 -40.10 -22.33
CA LEU A 191 -18.50 -40.35 -23.36
C LEU A 191 -17.39 -41.29 -22.86
N ALA A 192 -16.86 -41.13 -21.65
CA ALA A 192 -15.81 -41.97 -21.10
C ALA A 192 -16.31 -43.40 -20.78
N ALA A 193 -17.52 -43.52 -20.24
CA ALA A 193 -18.20 -44.79 -20.00
C ALA A 193 -18.41 -45.58 -21.30
N SER A 194 -18.57 -44.89 -22.43
CA SER A 194 -18.63 -45.53 -23.75
C SER A 194 -17.26 -45.96 -24.32
N LYS A 195 -16.12 -45.61 -23.70
CA LYS A 195 -14.77 -45.75 -24.29
C LYS A 195 -13.85 -46.81 -23.67
N MET A 196 -14.17 -47.44 -22.53
CA MET A 196 -13.35 -48.54 -22.00
C MET A 196 -14.17 -49.56 -21.20
N THR A 197 -14.37 -50.76 -21.76
CA THR A 197 -14.92 -51.91 -21.02
C THR A 197 -13.80 -52.63 -20.25
N GLN A 198 -14.14 -53.24 -19.11
CA GLN A 198 -13.22 -54.07 -18.30
C GLN A 198 -12.43 -55.09 -19.16
N ALA A 199 -13.06 -55.61 -20.21
CA ALA A 199 -12.47 -56.54 -21.17
C ALA A 199 -11.33 -55.95 -22.03
N SER A 200 -11.26 -54.63 -22.21
CA SER A 200 -10.16 -53.96 -22.92
C SER A 200 -8.97 -53.66 -22.00
N ALA A 201 -9.19 -53.45 -20.70
CA ALA A 201 -8.13 -53.29 -19.70
C ALA A 201 -7.45 -54.63 -19.36
N ASP A 202 -8.22 -55.71 -19.25
CA ASP A 202 -7.72 -57.06 -18.96
C ASP A 202 -6.82 -57.65 -20.08
N ARG A 203 -6.82 -57.05 -21.28
CA ARG A 203 -5.94 -57.44 -22.40
C ARG A 203 -4.62 -56.66 -22.45
N ARG A 204 -4.43 -55.61 -21.65
CA ARG A 204 -3.27 -54.71 -21.72
C ARG A 204 -2.41 -54.66 -20.44
N TYR A 205 -2.94 -55.11 -19.30
CA TYR A 205 -2.25 -55.08 -18.00
C TYR A 205 -2.37 -56.42 -17.25
N LEU A 206 -1.34 -56.81 -16.49
CA LEU A 206 -1.34 -58.00 -15.64
C LEU A 206 -2.09 -57.70 -14.32
N LYS A 207 -3.04 -58.56 -13.92
CA LYS A 207 -3.79 -58.43 -12.65
C LYS A 207 -2.84 -58.42 -11.44
N LEU A 208 -3.04 -57.47 -10.53
CA LEU A 208 -2.23 -57.29 -9.31
C LEU A 208 -2.27 -58.52 -8.38
N VAL A 209 -3.33 -59.34 -8.44
CA VAL A 209 -3.43 -60.61 -7.71
C VAL A 209 -4.14 -61.65 -8.59
N GLY A 210 -3.57 -62.85 -8.70
CA GLY A 210 -4.22 -64.03 -9.30
C GLY A 210 -4.24 -64.11 -10.83
N GLY A 211 -3.52 -63.23 -11.56
CA GLY A 211 -3.33 -63.38 -13.00
C GLY A 211 -2.25 -64.41 -13.35
N THR A 212 -2.51 -65.29 -14.31
CA THR A 212 -1.51 -66.24 -14.82
C THR A 212 -0.81 -65.64 -16.05
N LEU A 213 0.51 -65.45 -15.96
CA LEU A 213 1.32 -65.07 -17.12
C LEU A 213 1.68 -66.34 -17.89
N SER A 214 1.14 -66.54 -19.09
CA SER A 214 1.39 -67.73 -19.92
C SER A 214 2.54 -67.57 -20.93
N SER A 215 3.35 -66.50 -20.82
CA SER A 215 4.51 -66.24 -21.69
C SER A 215 5.71 -65.66 -20.92
N VAL A 216 6.87 -65.53 -21.59
CA VAL A 216 8.14 -65.07 -21.01
C VAL A 216 8.09 -63.57 -20.66
N LEU A 217 8.36 -63.22 -19.40
CA LEU A 217 8.52 -61.84 -18.93
C LEU A 217 9.94 -61.33 -19.23
N ASN A 218 10.14 -60.57 -20.31
CA ASN A 218 11.45 -59.98 -20.64
C ASN A 218 11.58 -58.57 -20.05
N ALA A 219 11.70 -58.48 -18.71
CA ALA A 219 11.98 -57.24 -18.00
C ALA A 219 13.49 -57.16 -17.69
N LYS A 220 14.14 -56.05 -18.07
CA LYS A 220 15.60 -55.83 -17.95
C LYS A 220 16.09 -55.62 -16.50
N GLY A 221 15.37 -56.16 -15.51
CA GLY A 221 15.64 -56.01 -14.09
C GLY A 221 14.50 -56.58 -13.24
N ILE A 222 14.49 -57.89 -13.05
CA ILE A 222 13.83 -58.50 -11.88
C ILE A 222 14.83 -58.35 -10.73
N ASN A 223 14.60 -57.40 -9.83
CA ASN A 223 15.42 -57.26 -8.63
C ASN A 223 14.75 -57.98 -7.46
N VAL A 224 14.94 -59.29 -7.42
CA VAL A 224 14.92 -60.05 -6.19
C VAL A 224 16.03 -61.08 -6.31
N ASN A 225 17.17 -60.81 -5.67
CA ASN A 225 17.72 -61.67 -4.63
C ASN A 225 19.18 -61.27 -4.31
N THR A 226 19.43 -61.04 -3.03
CA THR A 226 20.77 -61.02 -2.43
C THR A 226 21.53 -62.29 -2.81
N SER A 227 22.66 -62.15 -3.49
CA SER A 227 23.52 -63.27 -3.91
C SER A 227 24.99 -63.04 -3.55
N ALA A 228 25.66 -64.13 -3.18
CA ALA A 228 26.95 -64.19 -2.49
C ALA A 228 28.06 -63.36 -3.17
N GLY A 229 28.65 -62.46 -2.40
CA GLY A 229 29.53 -61.36 -2.88
C GLY A 229 28.86 -59.99 -2.81
N SER A 230 27.53 -59.92 -2.67
CA SER A 230 26.82 -58.67 -2.35
C SER A 230 26.94 -58.38 -0.85
N THR A 231 27.15 -57.11 -0.46
CA THR A 231 27.12 -56.73 0.95
C THR A 231 25.79 -57.15 1.57
N PRO A 232 25.77 -57.70 2.80
CA PRO A 232 24.53 -57.99 3.50
C PRO A 232 23.66 -56.72 3.59
N PHE A 233 22.37 -56.90 3.75
CA PHE A 233 21.44 -55.83 4.13
C PHE A 233 22.05 -55.00 5.29
N ARG A 234 22.48 -53.77 5.00
CA ARG A 234 23.14 -52.88 5.95
C ARG A 234 22.10 -51.98 6.62
N PHE A 235 22.11 -51.91 7.94
CA PHE A 235 21.70 -50.68 8.62
C PHE A 235 22.82 -49.64 8.47
N GLN A 236 22.77 -48.85 7.40
CA GLN A 236 23.44 -47.55 7.41
C GLN A 236 22.57 -46.57 8.23
N ARG A 237 23.20 -45.60 8.90
CA ARG A 237 22.66 -44.25 8.76
C ARG A 237 22.91 -43.86 7.31
N SER A 238 21.91 -44.09 6.49
CA SER A 238 21.84 -43.65 5.12
C SER A 238 21.66 -42.14 5.14
N SER A 239 22.75 -41.37 5.14
CA SER A 239 22.71 -40.05 4.54
C SER A 239 23.14 -40.20 3.09
N ASN A 240 22.17 -40.57 2.25
CA ASN A 240 22.32 -40.43 0.81
C ASN A 240 22.18 -38.93 0.50
N SER A 241 23.32 -38.24 0.56
CA SER A 241 23.57 -36.81 0.37
C SER A 241 24.06 -36.13 1.65
N GLN A 242 25.39 -36.11 1.82
CA GLN A 242 26.06 -34.99 2.49
C GLN A 242 27.03 -34.39 1.48
N THR A 243 26.48 -33.72 0.47
CA THR A 243 27.17 -32.57 -0.11
C THR A 243 27.10 -31.47 0.94
N GLY A 244 28.17 -31.30 1.71
CA GLY A 244 28.22 -30.49 2.93
C GLY A 244 28.57 -31.37 4.13
N GLN A 245 29.85 -31.44 4.47
CA GLN A 245 30.32 -31.96 5.74
C GLN A 245 30.42 -30.76 6.69
N ASP A 246 29.39 -30.49 7.48
CA ASP A 246 29.28 -29.23 8.20
C ASP A 246 29.42 -29.32 9.73
N ASP A 247 29.47 -30.50 10.36
CA ASP A 247 29.57 -30.56 11.84
C ASP A 247 30.48 -31.68 12.37
N ASN A 248 31.80 -31.52 12.24
CA ASN A 248 32.77 -32.26 13.05
C ASN A 248 33.35 -31.35 14.15
N VAL A 249 33.04 -31.65 15.41
CA VAL A 249 33.70 -31.02 16.58
C VAL A 249 35.01 -31.76 16.85
N SER A 250 36.14 -31.11 16.62
CA SER A 250 37.44 -31.62 17.05
C SER A 250 37.83 -31.00 18.39
N VAL A 251 38.13 -31.83 19.39
CA VAL A 251 38.56 -31.40 20.73
C VAL A 251 40.03 -31.78 20.89
N HIS A 252 40.89 -30.78 21.10
CA HIS A 252 42.29 -30.99 21.49
C HIS A 252 42.51 -30.46 22.90
N VAL A 253 43.07 -31.30 23.77
CA VAL A 253 43.37 -30.99 25.17
C VAL A 253 44.87 -31.14 25.37
N ASP A 254 45.53 -30.10 25.87
CA ASP A 254 46.89 -30.17 26.41
C ASP A 254 46.92 -29.76 27.89
N ASP A 255 48.07 -29.92 28.53
CA ASP A 255 48.25 -29.74 29.98
C ASP A 255 48.06 -28.29 30.47
N SER A 256 47.69 -27.35 29.60
CA SER A 256 47.48 -25.94 29.96
C SER A 256 46.26 -25.28 29.29
N SER A 257 45.59 -25.93 28.33
CA SER A 257 44.42 -25.37 27.65
C SER A 257 43.54 -26.40 26.93
N ILE A 258 42.25 -26.07 26.79
CA ILE A 258 41.28 -26.79 25.94
C ILE A 258 40.95 -25.87 24.75
N PHE A 259 41.19 -26.34 23.53
CA PHE A 259 40.79 -25.63 22.31
C PHE A 259 39.62 -26.33 21.60
N PHE A 260 38.65 -25.53 21.15
CA PHE A 260 37.59 -25.96 20.22
C PHE A 260 37.79 -25.22 18.89
N THR A 261 38.01 -25.93 17.79
CA THR A 261 38.05 -25.33 16.45
C THR A 261 36.77 -25.68 15.68
N HIS A 262 36.16 -24.66 15.04
CA HIS A 262 35.25 -24.85 13.91
C HIS A 262 35.98 -24.39 12.65
N ASN A 263 35.98 -25.23 11.61
CA ASN A 263 36.45 -24.82 10.28
C ASN A 263 35.36 -23.95 9.64
N ASN A 264 35.76 -22.85 9.02
CA ASN A 264 34.89 -21.87 8.39
C ASN A 264 35.11 -21.96 6.88
N ASP A 265 34.25 -22.69 6.16
CA ASP A 265 34.25 -22.72 4.71
C ASP A 265 32.95 -22.19 4.12
N ALA A 266 33.03 -20.98 3.55
CA ALA A 266 32.28 -20.45 2.40
C ALA A 266 30.75 -20.66 2.22
N ASP A 267 30.00 -21.22 3.15
CA ASP A 267 28.54 -21.45 3.02
C ASP A 267 27.66 -20.32 3.59
N GLY A 268 28.28 -19.32 4.23
CA GLY A 268 27.61 -18.06 4.57
C GLY A 268 27.11 -17.95 6.01
N ASP A 269 27.46 -18.90 6.88
CA ASP A 269 27.09 -18.84 8.28
C ASP A 269 28.04 -17.92 9.07
N ALA A 270 27.53 -16.75 9.45
CA ALA A 270 28.29 -15.73 10.16
C ALA A 270 28.88 -16.30 11.47
N SER A 271 30.22 -16.31 11.53
CA SER A 271 31.06 -16.83 12.61
C SER A 271 30.61 -16.28 13.97
N ASN A 272 29.89 -17.10 14.74
CA ASN A 272 29.46 -16.77 16.10
C ASN A 272 30.28 -17.62 17.08
N PHE A 273 31.02 -16.96 17.98
CA PHE A 273 31.72 -17.63 19.06
C PHE A 273 30.82 -17.64 20.31
N SER A 274 30.38 -18.80 20.79
CA SER A 274 29.44 -18.92 21.92
C SER A 274 29.93 -19.90 22.99
N PHE A 275 29.89 -19.46 24.25
CA PHE A 275 30.01 -20.32 25.43
C PHE A 275 28.61 -20.81 25.82
N ARG A 276 28.40 -22.14 25.82
CA ARG A 276 27.13 -22.78 26.19
C ARG A 276 27.34 -23.68 27.42
N ARG A 277 26.33 -23.80 28.28
CA ARG A 277 26.25 -24.82 29.34
C ARG A 277 25.12 -25.78 29.07
N MET A 278 25.25 -27.04 29.47
CA MET A 278 24.12 -27.95 29.50
C MET A 278 23.37 -27.84 30.83
N VAL A 279 22.06 -27.59 30.76
CA VAL A 279 21.16 -27.63 31.91
C VAL A 279 19.97 -28.51 31.53
N GLY A 280 19.76 -29.62 32.24
CA GLY A 280 18.62 -30.51 32.02
C GLY A 280 18.52 -31.08 30.60
N GLY A 281 19.66 -31.40 29.96
CA GLY A 281 19.69 -31.97 28.60
C GLY A 281 19.49 -30.95 27.47
N ARG A 282 19.43 -29.64 27.78
CA ARG A 282 19.38 -28.55 26.78
C ARG A 282 20.63 -27.67 26.89
N ALA A 283 21.16 -27.24 25.75
CA ALA A 283 22.26 -26.28 25.70
C ALA A 283 21.71 -24.85 25.89
N GLU A 284 22.09 -24.20 27.00
CA GLU A 284 21.84 -22.78 27.25
C GLU A 284 23.06 -21.95 26.84
N GLU A 285 22.85 -20.88 26.06
CA GLU A 285 23.90 -19.92 25.69
C GLU A 285 24.21 -18.99 26.89
N ILE A 286 25.45 -19.03 27.39
CA ILE A 286 25.91 -18.20 28.53
C ILE A 286 26.42 -16.87 28.01
N VAL A 287 27.39 -16.88 27.09
CA VAL A 287 27.97 -15.68 26.50
C VAL A 287 28.23 -15.90 25.00
N LYS A 288 27.85 -14.96 24.15
CA LYS A 288 28.08 -15.00 22.69
C LYS A 288 28.80 -13.73 22.21
N PHE A 289 29.84 -13.91 21.40
CA PHE A 289 30.60 -12.87 20.73
C PHE A 289 30.35 -12.95 19.22
N ASN A 290 29.98 -11.82 18.62
CA ASN A 290 29.92 -11.71 17.15
C ASN A 290 30.13 -10.27 16.68
N ALA A 291 30.09 -10.05 15.36
CA ALA A 291 30.25 -8.72 14.74
C ALA A 291 29.26 -7.64 15.28
N THR A 292 28.18 -8.05 15.93
CA THR A 292 27.13 -7.15 16.44
C THR A 292 27.23 -6.85 17.94
N GLY A 293 28.12 -7.53 18.68
CA GLY A 293 28.36 -7.29 20.11
C GLY A 293 28.63 -8.51 20.98
N LEU A 294 28.65 -8.27 22.29
CA LEU A 294 28.68 -9.27 23.35
C LEU A 294 27.27 -9.51 23.85
N TYR A 295 26.87 -10.76 24.00
CA TYR A 295 25.58 -11.16 24.55
C TYR A 295 25.79 -12.06 25.75
N GLU A 296 24.97 -11.91 26.79
CA GLU A 296 24.91 -12.77 27.97
C GLU A 296 23.48 -13.31 28.10
N LYS A 297 23.30 -14.64 28.12
CA LYS A 297 21.98 -15.30 28.17
C LYS A 297 20.99 -14.78 27.13
N GLY A 298 21.48 -14.52 25.91
CA GLY A 298 20.71 -13.94 24.80
C GLY A 298 20.44 -12.43 24.90
N GLN A 299 20.84 -11.76 25.98
CA GLN A 299 20.72 -10.30 26.14
C GLN A 299 22.02 -9.61 25.70
N ARG A 300 21.94 -8.55 24.89
CA ARG A 300 23.13 -7.83 24.43
C ARG A 300 23.69 -6.95 25.56
N VAL A 301 24.92 -7.21 25.97
CA VAL A 301 25.60 -6.51 27.08
C VAL A 301 26.69 -5.54 26.61
N PHE A 302 27.22 -5.69 25.39
CA PHE A 302 28.14 -4.73 24.77
C PHE A 302 27.89 -4.60 23.27
N SER A 303 28.06 -3.40 22.70
CA SER A 303 28.10 -3.20 21.25
C SER A 303 29.38 -2.45 20.86
N PRO A 304 30.05 -2.79 19.74
CA PRO A 304 31.32 -2.18 19.34
C PRO A 304 31.25 -0.65 19.13
N ASN A 305 30.04 -0.09 18.98
CA ASN A 305 29.80 1.33 18.72
C ASN A 305 29.15 2.08 19.89
N ASN A 306 28.88 1.42 21.02
CA ASN A 306 28.18 1.99 22.19
C ASN A 306 26.94 2.87 21.83
N ARG A 307 26.19 2.50 20.78
CA ARG A 307 25.00 3.24 20.35
C ARG A 307 23.76 2.57 20.91
N ASN A 308 23.02 3.30 21.73
CA ASN A 308 21.75 2.84 22.29
C ASN A 308 20.60 2.94 21.25
N ILE A 309 20.85 2.51 19.99
CA ILE A 309 19.93 2.54 18.85
C ILE A 309 19.50 1.09 18.53
N SER A 310 18.19 0.85 18.43
CA SER A 310 17.61 -0.45 18.13
C SER A 310 16.93 -0.47 16.76
N GLU A 311 17.18 -1.54 16.02
CA GLU A 311 16.44 -1.90 14.80
C GLU A 311 15.19 -2.78 15.09
N ALA A 312 14.98 -3.16 16.35
CA ALA A 312 13.94 -4.11 16.71
C ALA A 312 12.54 -3.47 16.65
N ILE A 313 11.68 -4.04 15.82
CA ILE A 313 10.26 -3.66 15.69
C ILE A 313 9.35 -4.29 16.76
N ASN A 314 9.90 -5.17 17.60
CA ASN A 314 9.18 -5.91 18.65
C ASN A 314 9.70 -5.61 20.06
N SER A 315 10.55 -4.60 20.23
CA SER A 315 11.15 -4.26 21.53
C SER A 315 10.16 -3.52 22.44
N SER A 316 10.10 -3.91 23.71
CA SER A 316 9.34 -3.24 24.76
C SER A 316 10.14 -2.13 25.47
N ASN A 317 11.39 -1.91 25.07
CA ASN A 317 12.32 -1.02 25.77
C ASN A 317 11.97 0.47 25.52
N THR A 318 11.74 1.21 26.60
CA THR A 318 11.41 2.65 26.60
C THR A 318 12.65 3.55 26.60
N SER A 319 13.82 2.96 26.85
CA SER A 319 15.08 3.65 27.13
C SER A 319 16.09 3.57 25.97
N VAL A 320 15.83 2.70 25.00
CA VAL A 320 16.64 2.48 23.80
C VAL A 320 16.01 3.24 22.64
N TYR A 321 16.80 4.05 21.95
CA TYR A 321 16.34 4.83 20.81
C TYR A 321 16.00 3.94 19.63
N ALA A 322 14.98 4.31 18.86
CA ALA A 322 14.67 3.64 17.60
C ALA A 322 15.61 4.09 16.48
N SER A 323 16.01 3.16 15.61
CA SER A 323 16.66 3.49 14.35
C SER A 323 15.64 3.99 13.32
N SER A 324 16.10 4.77 12.34
CA SER A 324 15.25 5.13 11.21
C SER A 324 14.80 3.92 10.39
N LYS A 325 15.65 2.88 10.29
CA LYS A 325 15.28 1.59 9.68
C LYS A 325 14.08 0.93 10.37
N ALA A 326 14.02 0.91 11.71
CA ALA A 326 12.90 0.32 12.44
C ALA A 326 11.59 1.08 12.16
N VAL A 327 11.64 2.41 12.10
CA VAL A 327 10.49 3.25 11.72
C VAL A 327 10.06 3.00 10.28
N LYS A 328 11.02 2.89 9.35
CA LYS A 328 10.73 2.51 7.96
C LYS A 328 10.00 1.17 7.90
N THR A 329 10.49 0.15 8.59
CA THR A 329 9.83 -1.17 8.63
C THR A 329 8.39 -1.08 9.16
N ALA A 330 8.14 -0.29 10.21
CA ALA A 330 6.79 -0.05 10.72
C ALA A 330 5.89 0.69 9.71
N TYR A 331 6.43 1.72 9.04
CA TYR A 331 5.72 2.46 8.01
C TYR A 331 5.37 1.59 6.80
N ASP A 332 6.32 0.82 6.29
CA ASP A 332 6.15 -0.08 5.15
C ASP A 332 5.06 -1.13 5.44
N LYS A 333 5.00 -1.66 6.67
CA LYS A 333 3.93 -2.56 7.11
C LYS A 333 2.56 -1.87 7.07
N GLY A 334 2.50 -0.59 7.44
CA GLY A 334 1.28 0.22 7.32
C GLY A 334 0.86 0.46 5.87
N VAL A 335 1.83 0.66 4.96
CA VAL A 335 1.59 0.78 3.51
C VAL A 335 1.07 -0.53 2.93
N GLU A 336 1.66 -1.67 3.30
CA GLU A 336 1.17 -3.00 2.91
C GLU A 336 -0.29 -3.19 3.33
N ALA A 337 -0.62 -2.87 4.58
CA ALA A 337 -1.99 -2.93 5.09
C ALA A 337 -2.95 -2.01 4.31
N LEU A 338 -2.50 -0.79 3.98
CA LEU A 338 -3.30 0.18 3.22
C LEU A 338 -3.59 -0.32 1.80
N ASN A 339 -2.56 -0.82 1.11
CA ASN A 339 -2.67 -1.37 -0.24
C ASN A 339 -3.61 -2.58 -0.24
N LYS A 340 -3.50 -3.47 0.74
CA LYS A 340 -4.41 -4.62 0.90
C LYS A 340 -5.85 -4.16 1.14
N GLY A 341 -6.06 -3.16 2.00
CA GLY A 341 -7.38 -2.57 2.25
C GLY A 341 -8.00 -1.90 1.03
N ASN A 342 -7.18 -1.32 0.14
CA ASN A 342 -7.63 -0.76 -1.14
C ASN A 342 -8.01 -1.86 -2.14
N SER A 343 -7.22 -2.93 -2.24
CA SER A 343 -7.52 -4.05 -3.15
C SER A 343 -8.79 -4.83 -2.78
N ALA A 344 -9.21 -4.81 -1.51
CA ALA A 344 -10.45 -5.44 -1.03
C ALA A 344 -11.76 -4.78 -1.53
N TYR A 345 -11.74 -3.89 -2.52
CA TYR A 345 -12.91 -3.10 -2.94
C TYR A 345 -13.11 -2.89 -4.45
N ASN A 346 -12.06 -2.94 -5.27
CA ASN A 346 -12.12 -2.24 -6.57
C ASN A 346 -12.88 -2.97 -7.69
N LEU A 347 -13.12 -4.29 -7.60
CA LEU A 347 -13.83 -5.02 -8.66
C LEU A 347 -15.35 -5.08 -8.46
N ALA A 348 -15.84 -5.12 -7.21
CA ALA A 348 -17.28 -5.16 -6.94
C ALA A 348 -17.97 -3.79 -7.07
N SER A 349 -17.25 -2.68 -6.82
CA SER A 349 -17.79 -1.33 -7.01
C SER A 349 -17.78 -0.88 -8.48
N ALA A 350 -17.00 -1.54 -9.33
CA ALA A 350 -16.92 -1.26 -10.76
C ALA A 350 -17.83 -2.16 -11.62
N ALA A 351 -18.41 -3.20 -11.03
CA ALA A 351 -19.34 -4.08 -11.72
C ALA A 351 -20.67 -3.37 -12.00
N LEU A 352 -21.19 -3.49 -13.22
CA LEU A 352 -22.52 -2.99 -13.57
C LEU A 352 -23.59 -3.76 -12.76
N PRO A 353 -24.45 -3.09 -11.98
CA PRO A 353 -25.52 -3.76 -11.25
C PRO A 353 -26.52 -4.43 -12.18
N LYS A 354 -27.06 -5.59 -11.78
CA LYS A 354 -28.09 -6.32 -12.54
C LYS A 354 -29.41 -5.52 -12.71
N ASN A 355 -29.69 -4.56 -11.82
CA ASN A 355 -30.84 -3.66 -11.89
C ASN A 355 -30.58 -2.39 -12.73
N GLY A 356 -29.45 -2.32 -13.45
CA GLY A 356 -29.07 -1.18 -14.29
C GLY A 356 -28.08 -0.23 -13.60
N GLY A 357 -27.36 0.55 -14.41
CA GLY A 357 -26.37 1.52 -13.95
C GLY A 357 -25.71 2.31 -15.07
N THR A 358 -24.80 3.22 -14.73
CA THR A 358 -24.04 4.03 -15.69
C THR A 358 -22.67 3.42 -15.95
N MET A 359 -22.30 3.25 -17.22
CA MET A 359 -20.98 2.74 -17.63
C MET A 359 -20.09 3.85 -18.17
N LYS A 360 -18.78 3.78 -17.90
CA LYS A 360 -17.72 4.61 -18.51
C LYS A 360 -16.75 3.71 -19.27
N GLY A 361 -17.18 3.15 -20.40
CA GLY A 361 -16.38 2.23 -21.20
C GLY A 361 -17.21 1.48 -22.24
N ASN A 362 -16.53 0.66 -23.04
CA ASN A 362 -17.16 -0.13 -24.10
C ASN A 362 -17.67 -1.48 -23.57
N ILE A 363 -18.74 -1.99 -24.16
CA ILE A 363 -19.14 -3.40 -24.05
C ILE A 363 -18.68 -4.09 -25.34
N THR A 364 -17.98 -5.22 -25.20
CA THR A 364 -17.55 -6.06 -26.32
C THR A 364 -18.21 -7.43 -26.19
N PHE A 365 -18.89 -7.85 -27.24
CA PHE A 365 -19.39 -9.21 -27.44
C PHE A 365 -18.36 -9.97 -28.28
N VAL A 366 -18.05 -11.22 -27.93
CA VAL A 366 -16.95 -11.98 -28.55
C VAL A 366 -17.41 -13.13 -29.44
N ASP A 367 -18.68 -13.53 -29.34
CA ASP A 367 -19.24 -14.68 -30.07
C ASP A 367 -20.50 -14.31 -30.86
N ASN A 368 -20.80 -15.05 -31.93
CA ASN A 368 -21.96 -14.83 -32.83
C ASN A 368 -23.33 -14.95 -32.14
N ASN A 369 -23.38 -15.58 -30.96
CA ASN A 369 -24.60 -15.75 -30.17
C ASN A 369 -24.75 -14.68 -29.07
N GLU A 370 -23.78 -13.78 -28.93
CA GLU A 370 -23.81 -12.72 -27.93
C GLU A 370 -24.37 -11.41 -28.52
N GLY A 371 -25.06 -10.63 -27.69
CA GLY A 371 -25.70 -9.39 -28.12
C GLY A 371 -26.56 -8.76 -27.03
N ILE A 372 -27.36 -7.78 -27.44
CA ILE A 372 -28.33 -7.10 -26.56
C ILE A 372 -29.70 -7.71 -26.80
N PHE A 373 -30.37 -8.15 -25.73
CA PHE A 373 -31.69 -8.78 -25.79
C PHE A 373 -32.66 -8.08 -24.86
N TRP A 374 -33.83 -7.72 -25.39
CA TRP A 374 -35.00 -7.32 -24.62
C TRP A 374 -35.99 -8.47 -24.68
N THR A 375 -36.33 -9.05 -23.54
CA THR A 375 -37.32 -10.13 -23.43
C THR A 375 -38.40 -9.72 -22.45
N ARG A 376 -39.66 -9.82 -22.87
CA ARG A 376 -40.79 -9.41 -22.04
C ARG A 376 -42.04 -10.08 -22.55
N ASN A 377 -42.86 -10.63 -21.64
CA ASN A 377 -44.17 -11.19 -21.99
C ASN A 377 -44.11 -12.28 -23.07
N THR A 378 -43.13 -13.19 -23.02
CA THR A 378 -42.80 -14.21 -24.06
C THR A 378 -42.27 -13.67 -25.40
N ASP A 379 -42.50 -12.40 -25.70
CA ASP A 379 -41.92 -11.71 -26.85
C ASP A 379 -40.48 -11.21 -26.59
N GLY A 380 -39.82 -10.74 -27.65
CA GLY A 380 -38.53 -10.06 -27.50
C GLY A 380 -38.03 -9.34 -28.74
N ALA A 381 -36.94 -8.59 -28.54
CA ALA A 381 -36.15 -7.95 -29.60
C ALA A 381 -34.66 -8.10 -29.29
N PHE A 382 -33.82 -8.14 -30.32
CA PHE A 382 -32.37 -8.29 -30.14
C PHE A 382 -31.53 -7.53 -31.17
N ILE A 383 -30.26 -7.32 -30.81
CA ILE A 383 -29.19 -6.84 -31.68
C ILE A 383 -27.97 -7.74 -31.48
N LYS A 384 -27.45 -8.34 -32.56
CA LYS A 384 -26.25 -9.20 -32.52
C LYS A 384 -25.44 -9.09 -33.81
N PHE A 385 -24.17 -9.42 -33.76
CA PHE A 385 -23.28 -9.41 -34.93
C PHE A 385 -22.89 -10.85 -35.31
N LYS A 386 -23.23 -11.27 -36.53
CA LYS A 386 -22.83 -12.57 -37.07
C LYS A 386 -21.55 -12.39 -37.85
N ASN A 387 -20.48 -13.07 -37.43
CA ASN A 387 -19.21 -13.12 -38.15
C ASN A 387 -18.43 -14.40 -37.79
N ASP A 388 -18.38 -15.38 -38.68
CA ASP A 388 -17.72 -16.66 -38.42
C ASP A 388 -16.17 -16.57 -38.53
N SER A 389 -15.66 -15.61 -39.33
CA SER A 389 -14.23 -15.34 -39.50
C SER A 389 -14.03 -14.07 -40.34
N ASP A 390 -12.80 -13.52 -40.38
CA ASP A 390 -12.48 -12.38 -41.26
C ASP A 390 -12.77 -12.64 -42.75
N GLY A 391 -12.76 -13.91 -43.19
CA GLY A 391 -13.12 -14.31 -44.55
C GLY A 391 -14.62 -14.61 -44.76
N ASP A 392 -15.48 -14.29 -43.80
CA ASP A 392 -16.92 -14.58 -43.86
C ASP A 392 -17.61 -13.70 -44.91
N THR A 393 -18.07 -14.34 -46.00
CA THR A 393 -18.76 -13.67 -47.11
C THR A 393 -20.20 -13.28 -46.78
N ASN A 394 -20.72 -13.68 -45.61
CA ASN A 394 -22.07 -13.35 -45.15
C ASN A 394 -22.04 -12.84 -43.70
N SER A 395 -21.21 -11.83 -43.44
CA SER A 395 -21.11 -11.11 -42.17
C SER A 395 -22.13 -9.97 -42.10
N TYR A 396 -22.88 -9.87 -41.00
CA TYR A 396 -23.93 -8.85 -40.85
C TYR A 396 -24.25 -8.50 -39.38
N LEU A 397 -24.68 -7.26 -39.17
CA LEU A 397 -25.35 -6.82 -37.94
C LEU A 397 -26.84 -7.13 -38.06
N GLU A 398 -27.36 -7.97 -37.17
CA GLU A 398 -28.75 -8.43 -37.18
C GLU A 398 -29.57 -7.68 -36.13
N PHE A 399 -30.73 -7.18 -36.55
CA PHE A 399 -31.81 -6.69 -35.70
C PHE A 399 -32.99 -7.63 -35.87
N GLY A 400 -33.51 -8.20 -34.78
CA GLY A 400 -34.59 -9.18 -34.86
C GLY A 400 -35.65 -9.00 -33.77
N THR A 401 -36.85 -9.47 -34.07
CA THR A 401 -37.96 -9.64 -33.12
C THR A 401 -38.27 -11.12 -32.94
N LEU A 402 -38.87 -11.50 -31.81
CA LEU A 402 -39.12 -12.89 -31.43
C LEU A 402 -40.62 -13.15 -31.21
N ASP A 403 -40.99 -14.43 -31.41
CA ASP A 403 -42.29 -15.06 -31.12
C ASP A 403 -43.36 -14.95 -32.22
N ASN A 404 -44.23 -13.93 -32.21
CA ASN A 404 -45.51 -14.01 -32.94
C ASN A 404 -45.49 -13.43 -34.36
N GLY A 405 -44.39 -12.79 -34.77
CA GLY A 405 -44.17 -12.29 -36.13
C GLY A 405 -45.01 -11.04 -36.47
N ASN A 406 -45.71 -10.49 -35.49
CA ASN A 406 -46.41 -9.21 -35.56
C ASN A 406 -45.60 -8.08 -34.89
N GLU A 407 -44.52 -8.40 -34.17
CA GLU A 407 -43.55 -7.44 -33.64
C GLU A 407 -42.81 -6.78 -34.81
N PHE A 408 -42.59 -5.47 -34.71
CA PHE A 408 -42.08 -4.69 -35.84
C PHE A 408 -41.10 -3.60 -35.39
N PHE A 409 -40.32 -3.10 -36.34
CA PHE A 409 -39.40 -1.99 -36.09
C PHE A 409 -40.09 -0.67 -36.37
N LYS A 410 -39.92 0.29 -35.45
CA LYS A 410 -40.41 1.67 -35.58
C LYS A 410 -39.25 2.62 -35.32
N TRP A 411 -39.07 3.58 -36.22
CA TRP A 411 -38.15 4.70 -36.03
C TRP A 411 -38.96 5.95 -35.73
N THR A 412 -38.60 6.63 -34.64
CA THR A 412 -39.20 7.91 -34.25
C THR A 412 -38.13 8.95 -34.01
N ILE A 413 -38.35 10.17 -34.46
CA ILE A 413 -37.53 11.34 -34.09
C ILE A 413 -38.39 12.23 -33.21
N ASP A 414 -37.93 12.51 -31.99
CA ASP A 414 -38.65 13.32 -30.99
C ASP A 414 -40.11 12.88 -30.75
N GLY A 415 -40.36 11.56 -30.84
CA GLY A 415 -41.68 10.96 -30.65
C GLY A 415 -42.58 10.94 -31.89
N ILE A 416 -42.16 11.51 -33.03
CA ILE A 416 -42.87 11.47 -34.32
C ILE A 416 -42.41 10.23 -35.09
N GLU A 417 -43.35 9.45 -35.63
CA GLU A 417 -43.03 8.27 -36.44
C GLU A 417 -42.49 8.67 -37.82
N GLU A 418 -41.30 8.16 -38.14
CA GLU A 418 -40.60 8.44 -39.39
C GLU A 418 -40.64 7.25 -40.35
N ALA A 419 -40.56 6.03 -39.80
CA ALA A 419 -40.67 4.82 -40.58
C ALA A 419 -41.12 3.63 -39.70
N THR A 420 -41.76 2.66 -40.33
CA THR A 420 -42.02 1.34 -39.75
C THR A 420 -41.68 0.23 -40.73
N LEU A 421 -41.02 -0.82 -40.25
CA LEU A 421 -40.76 -2.05 -41.00
C LEU A 421 -41.53 -3.18 -40.34
N LYS A 422 -42.58 -3.63 -41.03
CA LYS A 422 -43.38 -4.79 -40.65
C LYS A 422 -43.14 -5.92 -41.65
N ARG A 423 -43.66 -7.11 -41.36
CA ARG A 423 -43.53 -8.30 -42.22
C ARG A 423 -44.05 -8.08 -43.66
N ASP A 424 -45.01 -7.19 -43.84
CA ASP A 424 -45.66 -6.91 -45.13
C ASP A 424 -45.06 -5.70 -45.88
N GLY A 425 -44.08 -5.00 -45.30
CA GLY A 425 -43.35 -3.95 -46.01
C GLY A 425 -42.84 -2.80 -45.15
N LEU A 426 -41.95 -2.02 -45.75
CA LEU A 426 -41.44 -0.76 -45.23
C LEU A 426 -42.44 0.38 -45.50
N ARG A 427 -42.74 1.15 -44.47
CA ARG A 427 -43.56 2.36 -44.53
C ARG A 427 -42.68 3.52 -44.09
N VAL A 428 -42.67 4.59 -44.87
CA VAL A 428 -41.90 5.80 -44.57
C VAL A 428 -42.85 6.97 -44.54
N ALA A 429 -42.85 7.73 -43.45
CA ALA A 429 -43.71 8.90 -43.27
C ALA A 429 -43.26 10.10 -44.12
N ASN A 430 -41.98 10.14 -44.45
CA ASN A 430 -41.34 11.20 -45.23
C ASN A 430 -40.86 10.71 -46.62
N ASN A 431 -40.32 11.64 -47.41
CA ASN A 431 -39.77 11.35 -48.73
C ASN A 431 -38.54 10.43 -48.64
N ILE A 432 -38.40 9.49 -49.59
CA ILE A 432 -37.17 8.70 -49.75
C ILE A 432 -36.30 9.41 -50.79
N TYR A 433 -35.03 9.60 -50.45
CA TYR A 433 -34.02 10.14 -51.34
C TYR A 433 -32.95 9.07 -51.61
N GLU A 434 -32.58 8.89 -52.87
CA GLU A 434 -31.50 8.02 -53.34
C GLU A 434 -30.44 8.89 -54.00
N ALA A 435 -29.18 8.77 -53.56
CA ALA A 435 -28.07 9.63 -54.00
C ALA A 435 -28.38 11.16 -53.90
N GLY A 436 -29.16 11.56 -52.89
CA GLY A 436 -29.58 12.95 -52.70
C GLY A 436 -30.73 13.41 -53.62
N GLN A 437 -31.23 12.56 -54.52
CA GLN A 437 -32.39 12.82 -55.38
C GLN A 437 -33.65 12.18 -54.78
N ARG A 438 -34.76 12.89 -54.76
CA ARG A 438 -36.03 12.36 -54.25
C ARG A 438 -36.55 11.27 -55.19
N VAL A 439 -36.64 10.03 -54.71
CA VAL A 439 -37.15 8.87 -55.47
C VAL A 439 -38.54 8.42 -55.02
N PHE A 440 -38.97 8.83 -53.82
CA PHE A 440 -40.34 8.63 -53.34
C PHE A 440 -40.82 9.83 -52.55
N SER A 441 -42.08 10.22 -52.73
CA SER A 441 -42.81 11.12 -51.83
C SER A 441 -44.16 10.50 -51.54
N PRO A 442 -44.65 10.52 -50.28
CA PRO A 442 -46.01 10.08 -49.97
C PRO A 442 -47.10 10.84 -50.75
N ASN A 443 -46.78 12.04 -51.30
CA ASN A 443 -47.79 12.96 -51.86
C ASN A 443 -47.69 13.36 -53.37
N ASN A 444 -46.61 13.13 -54.18
CA ASN A 444 -46.71 13.17 -55.68
C ASN A 444 -45.44 12.84 -56.50
N ARG A 445 -45.72 12.50 -57.77
CA ARG A 445 -44.91 12.27 -59.00
C ARG A 445 -43.81 13.30 -59.31
N ASN A 446 -42.71 12.86 -59.96
CA ASN A 446 -41.52 13.64 -60.39
C ASN A 446 -41.78 14.75 -61.47
N ILE A 447 -42.22 15.98 -61.12
CA ILE A 447 -42.34 17.16 -62.04
C ILE A 447 -41.86 18.48 -61.34
N THR A 448 -41.17 19.41 -62.04
CA THR A 448 -40.61 20.68 -61.49
C THR A 448 -40.94 21.96 -62.30
N ASP A 449 -41.16 23.09 -61.62
CA ASP A 449 -41.33 24.43 -62.22
C ASP A 449 -39.99 25.21 -62.37
N SER A 450 -38.84 24.59 -62.07
CA SER A 450 -37.52 25.26 -62.06
C SER A 450 -36.86 25.35 -63.44
N VAL A 451 -36.26 26.51 -63.76
CA VAL A 451 -35.66 26.85 -65.07
C VAL A 451 -34.14 26.71 -65.12
N THR A 452 -33.54 26.33 -64.01
CA THR A 452 -32.07 26.20 -63.85
C THR A 452 -31.68 24.83 -63.28
N SER A 453 -32.64 23.90 -63.21
CA SER A 453 -32.35 22.53 -62.79
C SER A 453 -31.40 21.88 -63.79
N THR A 454 -30.29 21.35 -63.29
CA THR A 454 -29.33 20.54 -64.05
C THR A 454 -29.60 19.03 -63.90
N SER A 455 -30.67 18.64 -63.19
CA SER A 455 -31.03 17.24 -62.98
C SER A 455 -31.56 16.59 -64.26
N SER A 456 -31.05 15.40 -64.59
CA SER A 456 -31.48 14.58 -65.74
C SER A 456 -32.64 13.62 -65.42
N THR A 457 -33.17 13.61 -64.20
CA THR A 457 -34.17 12.63 -63.72
C THR A 457 -35.52 13.24 -63.34
N ILE A 458 -35.72 14.54 -63.54
CA ILE A 458 -36.94 15.28 -63.18
C ILE A 458 -37.53 15.95 -64.44
N TYR A 459 -38.84 15.80 -64.69
CA TYR A 459 -39.51 16.43 -65.85
C TYR A 459 -39.85 17.91 -65.60
N ALA A 460 -39.54 18.79 -66.55
CA ALA A 460 -39.84 20.23 -66.46
C ALA A 460 -41.31 20.52 -66.77
N SER A 461 -41.92 21.42 -66.00
CA SER A 461 -43.27 21.90 -66.27
C SER A 461 -43.29 22.93 -67.40
N ALA A 462 -44.43 23.11 -68.06
CA ALA A 462 -44.62 24.12 -69.10
C ALA A 462 -44.33 25.56 -68.60
N LYS A 463 -44.45 25.80 -67.28
CA LYS A 463 -44.15 27.09 -66.63
C LYS A 463 -42.65 27.33 -66.52
N ALA A 464 -41.87 26.26 -66.30
CA ALA A 464 -40.41 26.30 -66.28
C ALA A 464 -39.82 26.61 -67.66
N VAL A 465 -40.32 25.94 -68.70
CA VAL A 465 -39.82 26.16 -70.07
C VAL A 465 -40.02 27.63 -70.51
N LYS A 466 -41.13 28.25 -70.09
CA LYS A 466 -41.40 29.67 -70.37
C LYS A 466 -40.46 30.62 -69.62
N ALA A 467 -40.17 30.38 -68.33
CA ALA A 467 -39.31 31.27 -67.56
C ALA A 467 -37.81 31.17 -67.90
N ALA A 468 -37.33 30.06 -68.49
CA ALA A 468 -35.96 29.93 -69.00
C ALA A 468 -35.71 30.85 -70.21
N TYR A 469 -36.71 30.97 -71.07
CA TYR A 469 -36.71 31.85 -72.24
C TYR A 469 -36.65 33.33 -71.82
N ASP A 470 -37.45 33.72 -70.82
CA ASP A 470 -37.52 35.11 -70.34
C ASP A 470 -36.21 35.56 -69.64
N LEU A 471 -35.44 34.64 -69.03
CA LEU A 471 -34.17 34.92 -68.32
C LEU A 471 -32.95 35.03 -69.26
N ALA A 472 -32.94 34.31 -70.39
CA ALA A 472 -31.86 34.38 -71.37
C ALA A 472 -31.81 35.75 -72.09
N ALA A 473 -32.93 36.48 -72.10
CA ALA A 473 -33.04 37.80 -72.73
C ALA A 473 -32.49 38.97 -71.87
N SER A 474 -32.05 38.76 -70.62
CA SER A 474 -31.89 39.86 -69.64
C SER A 474 -30.50 40.06 -68.98
N LYS A 475 -29.37 39.57 -69.53
CA LYS A 475 -28.04 39.78 -68.89
C LYS A 475 -26.96 40.49 -69.76
N ILE A 476 -26.62 41.68 -69.26
CA ILE A 476 -25.40 42.53 -69.29
C ILE A 476 -24.13 41.97 -69.99
N THR A 477 -23.55 42.79 -70.87
CA THR A 477 -22.36 42.50 -71.69
C THR A 477 -21.03 42.82 -71.00
N LYS A 478 -19.94 42.26 -71.56
CA LYS A 478 -18.52 42.38 -71.18
C LYS A 478 -18.04 43.79 -70.80
N ALA A 479 -18.73 44.85 -71.20
CA ALA A 479 -18.43 46.23 -70.84
C ALA A 479 -18.68 46.58 -69.35
N GLN A 480 -19.50 45.81 -68.61
CA GLN A 480 -19.75 46.06 -67.19
C GLN A 480 -18.80 45.28 -66.26
N GLY A 481 -17.96 44.39 -66.81
CA GLY A 481 -16.96 43.61 -66.07
C GLY A 481 -15.59 44.30 -65.89
N ASP A 482 -15.29 45.36 -66.64
CA ASP A 482 -13.97 46.02 -66.63
C ASP A 482 -13.82 47.07 -65.50
N GLY A 483 -14.73 47.13 -64.53
CA GLY A 483 -14.74 48.10 -63.41
C GLY A 483 -14.26 47.59 -62.05
N TRP A 484 -13.87 46.31 -61.91
CA TRP A 484 -13.59 45.70 -60.60
C TRP A 484 -12.12 45.39 -60.33
N TRP A 485 -11.19 45.71 -61.24
CA TRP A 485 -9.77 45.36 -61.10
C TRP A 485 -8.86 46.62 -61.12
N LEU A 486 -8.01 46.76 -60.10
CA LEU A 486 -7.04 47.85 -59.94
C LEU A 486 -5.69 47.53 -60.62
N GLY A 487 -5.21 48.45 -61.45
CA GLY A 487 -4.05 48.29 -62.35
C GLY A 487 -2.75 48.97 -61.92
N LYS A 488 -1.64 48.47 -62.49
CA LYS A 488 -0.27 48.98 -62.74
C LYS A 488 0.45 50.01 -61.82
N ALA A 489 -0.11 50.56 -60.72
CA ALA A 489 0.53 51.64 -59.96
C ALA A 489 0.54 51.51 -58.42
N ALA A 490 0.77 50.33 -57.84
CA ALA A 490 0.87 50.14 -56.37
C ALA A 490 2.33 50.15 -55.83
N LYS A 491 2.60 50.78 -54.67
CA LYS A 491 3.89 50.76 -53.92
C LYS A 491 3.73 50.68 -52.38
N ALA A 492 4.83 50.26 -51.74
CA ALA A 492 5.05 49.85 -50.34
C ALA A 492 4.96 50.96 -49.27
N ALA A 493 4.09 50.78 -48.26
CA ALA A 493 3.99 51.61 -47.06
C ALA A 493 3.36 50.82 -45.88
N ASP A 494 4.18 50.23 -44.99
CA ASP A 494 3.72 49.51 -43.78
C ASP A 494 4.69 49.69 -42.57
N SER A 495 5.23 50.89 -42.33
CA SER A 495 6.13 51.18 -41.19
C SER A 495 5.46 51.85 -39.97
N ALA A 496 4.13 51.88 -39.89
CA ALA A 496 3.38 52.66 -38.90
C ALA A 496 2.85 51.86 -37.67
N LYS A 497 3.66 51.01 -37.01
CA LYS A 497 3.23 50.27 -35.79
C LYS A 497 4.25 50.19 -34.63
N LEU A 498 4.93 51.29 -34.27
CA LEU A 498 5.86 51.32 -33.11
C LEU A 498 5.81 52.63 -32.27
N GLY A 499 4.62 52.99 -31.74
CA GLY A 499 4.44 53.57 -30.39
C GLY A 499 5.12 54.87 -29.92
N GLY A 500 5.93 55.58 -30.72
CA GLY A 500 6.33 56.97 -30.44
C GLY A 500 7.29 57.22 -29.25
N LYS A 501 8.34 56.41 -29.04
CA LYS A 501 9.44 56.68 -28.08
C LYS A 501 10.80 56.75 -28.81
N VAL A 502 11.63 57.74 -28.48
CA VAL A 502 12.92 58.05 -29.15
C VAL A 502 14.12 57.64 -28.28
N GLN A 503 15.24 57.26 -28.89
CA GLN A 503 16.49 56.91 -28.19
C GLN A 503 17.19 58.16 -27.59
N SER A 504 17.77 58.08 -26.39
CA SER A 504 18.50 59.18 -25.72
C SER A 504 19.64 58.68 -24.81
N THR A 505 20.76 59.42 -24.77
CA THR A 505 21.92 59.16 -23.91
C THR A 505 21.83 59.85 -22.53
N ALA A 506 20.82 60.70 -22.29
CA ALA A 506 20.63 61.45 -21.04
C ALA A 506 19.44 60.91 -20.21
N PRO A 507 19.51 60.94 -18.86
CA PRO A 507 18.48 60.34 -17.98
C PRO A 507 17.22 61.22 -17.89
N SER A 508 16.45 61.27 -18.96
CA SER A 508 15.17 61.99 -19.07
C SER A 508 14.01 61.01 -19.21
N GLY A 509 12.85 61.35 -18.63
CA GLY A 509 11.67 60.49 -18.70
C GLY A 509 11.11 60.38 -20.12
N ASN A 510 10.57 59.21 -20.48
CA ASN A 510 9.95 58.89 -21.78
C ASN A 510 10.88 58.68 -22.99
N THR A 511 12.16 58.36 -22.79
CA THR A 511 13.10 57.95 -23.85
C THR A 511 13.59 56.51 -23.69
N ILE A 512 14.06 55.89 -24.77
CA ILE A 512 14.72 54.58 -24.78
C ILE A 512 16.23 54.81 -24.61
N ALA A 513 16.91 54.03 -23.76
CA ALA A 513 18.32 54.25 -23.45
C ALA A 513 19.21 54.00 -24.68
N GLN A 514 19.98 55.02 -25.07
CA GLN A 514 20.95 54.98 -26.17
C GLN A 514 22.37 54.92 -25.60
N ARG A 515 23.23 54.07 -26.16
CA ARG A 515 24.66 54.05 -25.84
C ARG A 515 25.30 55.34 -26.34
N ASP A 516 26.24 55.89 -25.57
CA ASP A 516 27.01 57.06 -25.99
C ASP A 516 28.00 56.72 -27.12
N GLY A 517 28.75 57.73 -27.59
CA GLY A 517 29.73 57.58 -28.67
C GLY A 517 30.90 56.63 -28.35
N SER A 518 31.01 56.16 -27.10
CA SER A 518 31.96 55.14 -26.65
C SER A 518 31.30 53.79 -26.36
N GLY A 519 29.98 53.68 -26.58
CA GLY A 519 29.22 52.45 -26.39
C GLY A 519 28.65 52.26 -24.98
N ASP A 520 28.73 53.25 -24.09
CA ASP A 520 28.31 53.12 -22.68
C ASP A 520 26.92 53.72 -22.39
N LEU A 521 26.23 53.17 -21.39
CA LEU A 521 24.87 53.59 -20.99
C LEU A 521 24.90 54.35 -19.66
N SER A 522 24.67 55.66 -19.68
CA SER A 522 24.68 56.51 -18.48
C SER A 522 23.31 56.51 -17.76
N ALA A 523 22.99 55.43 -17.04
CA ALA A 523 21.86 55.39 -16.12
C ALA A 523 22.24 54.64 -14.82
N ARG A 524 22.47 55.41 -13.74
CA ARG A 524 22.88 54.93 -12.41
C ARG A 524 21.67 54.54 -11.56
N LEU A 525 21.65 53.29 -11.07
CA LEU A 525 21.54 52.99 -9.63
C LEU A 525 21.97 51.52 -9.41
N VAL A 526 23.27 51.34 -9.13
CA VAL A 526 23.97 50.09 -8.78
C VAL A 526 23.83 48.92 -9.76
N ARG A 527 24.64 48.91 -10.83
CA ARG A 527 24.98 47.68 -11.57
C ARG A 527 26.48 47.42 -11.42
N THR A 528 26.82 46.20 -11.01
CA THR A 528 28.20 45.72 -11.03
C THR A 528 28.39 45.01 -12.37
N THR A 529 29.26 45.51 -13.24
CA THR A 529 29.62 44.84 -14.52
C THR A 529 30.42 43.56 -14.34
N TYR A 530 30.71 43.23 -13.08
CA TYR A 530 31.53 42.13 -12.66
C TYR A 530 30.68 40.97 -12.15
N ASP A 531 31.10 39.75 -12.48
CA ASP A 531 30.41 38.52 -12.08
C ASP A 531 30.22 38.44 -10.57
N ASN A 532 29.11 37.81 -10.19
CA ASN A 532 28.80 37.52 -8.79
C ASN A 532 29.91 36.70 -8.16
N GLN A 533 30.24 36.99 -6.90
CA GLN A 533 31.25 36.24 -6.18
C GLN A 533 30.73 34.84 -5.81
N THR A 534 31.54 33.83 -6.11
CA THR A 534 31.25 32.40 -5.89
C THR A 534 31.91 31.84 -4.62
N SER A 535 32.76 32.62 -3.95
CA SER A 535 33.45 32.29 -2.69
C SER A 535 33.36 33.44 -1.66
N ALA A 536 33.66 33.14 -0.39
CA ALA A 536 33.59 34.12 0.71
C ALA A 536 34.74 35.15 0.62
N PRO A 537 34.47 36.46 0.83
CA PRO A 537 35.49 37.50 0.81
C PRO A 537 36.43 37.38 2.02
N SER A 538 37.68 37.75 1.80
CA SER A 538 38.79 37.57 2.74
C SER A 538 38.80 38.56 3.91
N SER A 539 37.97 39.62 3.90
CA SER A 539 37.93 40.63 4.98
C SER A 539 36.58 41.37 5.10
N SER A 540 36.35 41.94 6.28
CA SER A 540 35.08 42.38 6.87
C SER A 540 34.35 43.52 6.13
N ALA A 541 33.22 43.25 5.45
CA ALA A 541 32.24 44.27 5.06
C ALA A 541 30.84 43.70 4.76
N ALA A 542 29.80 44.54 4.84
CA ALA A 542 28.36 44.24 4.76
C ALA A 542 27.82 43.88 3.33
N ILE A 543 26.49 43.75 3.18
CA ILE A 543 25.66 43.07 2.15
C ILE A 543 25.95 43.36 0.63
N VAL A 544 26.96 44.16 0.27
CA VAL A 544 27.65 44.11 -1.04
C VAL A 544 29.16 44.17 -0.78
N PHE A 545 29.90 43.16 -1.23
CA PHE A 545 31.27 42.91 -0.79
C PHE A 545 32.32 43.50 -1.75
N ARG A 546 33.48 43.86 -1.18
CA ARG A 546 34.74 44.11 -1.91
C ARG A 546 35.65 42.89 -1.77
N ASN A 547 36.40 42.55 -2.81
CA ASN A 547 37.19 41.31 -2.87
C ASN A 547 38.55 41.43 -2.15
N ASN A 548 39.19 42.61 -2.21
CA ASN A 548 40.46 42.89 -1.51
C ASN A 548 40.62 44.40 -1.26
N ASN A 549 41.00 44.81 -0.04
CA ASN A 549 41.14 46.22 0.34
C ASN A 549 42.35 46.94 -0.29
N SER A 550 43.26 46.22 -0.96
CA SER A 550 44.48 46.84 -1.51
C SER A 550 44.44 47.05 -3.03
N ASN A 551 43.85 46.12 -3.80
CA ASN A 551 44.02 46.10 -5.27
C ASN A 551 42.72 45.89 -6.09
N ASP A 552 41.59 45.54 -5.48
CA ASP A 552 40.33 45.22 -6.19
C ASP A 552 39.13 45.90 -5.50
N ASN A 553 38.79 47.10 -5.99
CA ASN A 553 37.76 47.98 -5.40
C ASN A 553 36.37 47.82 -6.04
N PHE A 554 36.13 46.74 -6.78
CA PHE A 554 34.82 46.53 -7.42
C PHE A 554 33.78 46.01 -6.43
N LEU A 555 32.59 46.61 -6.46
CA LEU A 555 31.41 46.12 -5.76
C LEU A 555 30.90 44.87 -6.49
N ARG A 556 30.63 43.78 -5.77
CA ARG A 556 30.04 42.56 -6.34
C ARG A 556 28.96 42.02 -5.40
N ALA A 557 27.86 41.54 -5.96
CA ALA A 557 26.90 40.76 -5.20
C ALA A 557 27.47 39.34 -4.98
N MET A 558 27.28 38.81 -3.78
CA MET A 558 27.61 37.42 -3.51
C MET A 558 26.48 36.52 -4.03
N THR A 559 26.82 35.40 -4.66
CA THR A 559 25.81 34.41 -5.02
C THR A 559 25.10 33.88 -3.75
N LYS A 560 23.82 33.53 -3.87
CA LYS A 560 23.05 32.89 -2.77
C LYS A 560 23.78 31.68 -2.18
N THR A 561 24.47 30.92 -3.03
CA THR A 561 25.24 29.73 -2.64
C THR A 561 26.46 30.10 -1.78
N ALA A 562 27.26 31.08 -2.21
CA ALA A 562 28.45 31.52 -1.47
C ALA A 562 28.08 32.16 -0.12
N MET A 563 26.98 32.94 -0.05
CA MET A 563 26.52 33.56 1.20
C MET A 563 26.07 32.53 2.22
N LYS A 564 25.41 31.46 1.75
CA LYS A 564 25.03 30.35 2.59
C LYS A 564 26.24 29.60 3.13
N ALA A 565 27.28 29.40 2.32
CA ALA A 565 28.52 28.75 2.75
C ALA A 565 29.25 29.56 3.84
N TRP A 566 29.35 30.88 3.68
CA TRP A 566 30.02 31.76 4.65
C TRP A 566 29.35 31.83 6.02
N LEU A 567 28.01 31.78 6.08
CA LEU A 567 27.25 31.80 7.34
C LEU A 567 27.12 30.42 8.02
N THR A 568 27.59 29.34 7.38
CA THR A 568 27.43 27.98 7.90
C THR A 568 28.56 27.65 8.88
N LEU A 569 28.26 27.59 10.18
CA LEU A 569 29.17 27.05 11.21
C LEU A 569 29.21 25.52 11.15
N THR A 570 30.42 24.95 11.17
CA THR A 570 30.66 23.51 11.29
C THR A 570 30.87 23.11 12.76
N LYS A 571 30.81 21.80 13.07
CA LYS A 571 31.06 21.31 14.45
C LYS A 571 32.47 21.60 14.94
N SER A 572 33.44 21.61 14.03
CA SER A 572 34.83 21.98 14.32
C SER A 572 34.94 23.44 14.72
N ASP A 573 34.14 24.32 14.12
CA ASP A 573 34.20 25.77 14.38
C ASP A 573 33.73 26.13 15.80
N VAL A 574 32.96 25.26 16.45
CA VAL A 574 32.43 25.44 17.82
C VAL A 574 32.98 24.42 18.82
N GLY A 575 34.02 23.67 18.46
CA GLY A 575 34.67 22.71 19.36
C GLY A 575 33.82 21.48 19.74
N LEU A 576 32.79 21.15 18.95
CA LEU A 576 31.86 20.03 19.21
C LEU A 576 32.15 18.78 18.35
N SER A 577 33.36 18.65 17.79
CA SER A 577 33.74 17.53 16.92
C SER A 577 33.69 16.16 17.60
N SER A 578 33.90 16.11 18.92
CA SER A 578 33.80 14.89 19.75
C SER A 578 32.38 14.58 20.22
N VAL A 579 31.42 15.49 20.01
CA VAL A 579 30.02 15.26 20.33
C VAL A 579 29.40 14.42 19.21
N VAL A 580 29.08 13.16 19.53
CA VAL A 580 28.32 12.25 18.66
C VAL A 580 26.90 12.79 18.50
N ASN A 581 26.71 13.71 17.55
CA ASN A 581 25.38 14.07 17.04
C ASN A 581 25.02 13.05 15.97
N ALA A 582 24.62 11.83 16.37
CA ALA A 582 24.20 10.85 15.37
C ALA A 582 23.01 11.46 14.60
N PRO A 583 23.04 11.44 13.25
CA PRO A 583 22.05 12.15 12.46
C PRO A 583 20.65 11.65 12.81
N GLN A 584 19.72 12.57 13.08
CA GLN A 584 18.33 12.22 13.35
C GLN A 584 17.48 12.45 12.11
N THR A 585 16.38 11.72 11.98
CA THR A 585 15.48 11.88 10.85
C THR A 585 14.02 11.65 11.22
N SER A 586 13.14 12.40 10.56
CA SER A 586 11.70 12.14 10.55
C SER A 586 11.25 11.38 9.30
N ALA A 587 12.19 11.05 8.40
CA ALA A 587 11.89 10.37 7.16
C ALA A 587 11.54 8.91 7.43
N VAL A 588 10.38 8.48 6.91
CA VAL A 588 9.87 7.10 7.02
C VAL A 588 10.37 6.18 5.90
N ASN A 589 11.18 6.69 4.98
CA ASN A 589 11.81 5.94 3.88
C ASN A 589 13.32 5.75 4.08
N ASP A 590 13.88 6.14 5.24
CA ASP A 590 15.32 6.04 5.54
C ASP A 590 15.66 4.68 6.16
N ALA A 591 16.51 3.89 5.49
CA ALA A 591 16.91 2.55 5.92
C ALA A 591 18.14 2.52 6.86
N SER A 592 18.60 3.67 7.36
CA SER A 592 19.78 3.75 8.20
C SER A 592 19.62 3.03 9.55
N THR A 593 20.63 2.24 9.90
CA THR A 593 20.78 1.56 11.19
C THR A 593 21.45 2.45 12.24
N THR A 594 21.95 3.61 11.81
CA THR A 594 22.84 4.48 12.58
C THR A 594 22.22 5.82 12.93
N LYS A 595 21.10 6.18 12.29
CA LYS A 595 20.33 7.40 12.53
C LYS A 595 19.26 7.19 13.60
N TYR A 596 19.12 8.18 14.49
CA TYR A 596 18.01 8.22 15.43
C TYR A 596 16.70 8.56 14.71
N ALA A 597 15.67 7.76 14.93
CA ALA A 597 14.33 8.14 14.52
C ALA A 597 13.75 9.18 15.48
N THR A 598 13.25 10.27 14.92
CA THR A 598 12.48 11.27 15.67
C THR A 598 11.08 10.75 15.99
N ALA A 599 10.46 11.28 17.04
CA ALA A 599 9.09 10.99 17.41
C ALA A 599 8.10 11.28 16.26
N LYS A 600 8.35 12.35 15.49
CA LYS A 600 7.61 12.67 14.25
C LYS A 600 7.65 11.54 13.22
N GLY A 601 8.79 10.87 13.05
CA GLY A 601 8.92 9.71 12.15
C GLY A 601 8.05 8.54 12.62
N VAL A 602 8.11 8.22 13.91
CA VAL A 602 7.26 7.18 14.52
C VAL A 602 5.78 7.52 14.39
N LYS A 603 5.39 8.76 14.66
CA LYS A 603 4.02 9.25 14.48
C LYS A 603 3.54 9.06 13.05
N THR A 604 4.37 9.40 12.07
CA THR A 604 4.02 9.22 10.66
C THR A 604 3.77 7.74 10.31
N ALA A 605 4.59 6.82 10.86
CA ALA A 605 4.36 5.38 10.74
C ALA A 605 3.06 4.92 11.41
N TYR A 606 2.80 5.39 12.63
CA TYR A 606 1.59 5.08 13.38
C TYR A 606 0.32 5.59 12.67
N ASP A 607 0.32 6.84 12.21
CA ASP A 607 -0.80 7.46 11.48
C ASP A 607 -1.13 6.70 10.19
N LYS A 608 -0.09 6.21 9.48
CA LYS A 608 -0.27 5.38 8.28
C LYS A 608 -0.98 4.07 8.64
N ALA A 609 -0.56 3.41 9.71
CA ALA A 609 -1.19 2.20 10.21
C ALA A 609 -2.65 2.42 10.65
N VAL A 610 -2.94 3.53 11.32
CA VAL A 610 -4.32 3.92 11.69
C VAL A 610 -5.18 4.17 10.46
N SER A 611 -4.66 4.88 9.46
CA SER A 611 -5.37 5.12 8.19
C SER A 611 -5.73 3.81 7.49
N ALA A 612 -4.78 2.87 7.42
CA ALA A 612 -5.01 1.54 6.86
C ALA A 612 -6.08 0.76 7.65
N TYR A 613 -6.02 0.81 8.98
CA TYR A 613 -7.00 0.15 9.85
C TYR A 613 -8.41 0.69 9.63
N ASN A 614 -8.57 2.02 9.59
CA ASN A 614 -9.86 2.67 9.40
C ASN A 614 -10.44 2.38 8.01
N LEU A 615 -9.59 2.42 6.96
CA LEU A 615 -9.97 2.03 5.61
C LEU A 615 -10.50 0.59 5.59
N ALA A 616 -9.73 -0.35 6.14
CA ALA A 616 -10.14 -1.76 6.22
C ALA A 616 -11.45 -1.91 7.00
N ASN A 617 -11.63 -1.16 8.09
CA ASN A 617 -12.84 -1.24 8.91
C ASN A 617 -14.11 -0.91 8.10
N GLY A 618 -14.05 0.08 7.21
CA GLY A 618 -15.14 0.45 6.30
C GLY A 618 -15.38 -0.50 5.13
N LYS A 619 -14.56 -1.54 4.91
CA LYS A 619 -14.76 -2.51 3.82
C LYS A 619 -15.67 -3.68 4.23
N MET A 620 -16.29 -4.30 3.22
CA MET A 620 -17.17 -5.47 3.37
C MET A 620 -16.44 -6.65 4.02
N THR A 621 -17.12 -7.34 4.92
CA THR A 621 -16.57 -8.54 5.57
C THR A 621 -16.56 -9.72 4.59
N GLN A 622 -15.62 -10.65 4.78
CA GLN A 622 -15.57 -11.89 4.01
C GLN A 622 -16.90 -12.64 4.06
N ALA A 623 -17.51 -12.83 5.23
CA ALA A 623 -18.79 -13.52 5.37
C ALA A 623 -19.94 -12.87 4.56
N THR A 624 -20.03 -11.53 4.57
CA THR A 624 -21.04 -10.82 3.78
C THR A 624 -20.80 -10.93 2.28
N GLY A 625 -19.53 -10.93 1.84
CA GLY A 625 -19.18 -11.11 0.44
C GLY A 625 -19.42 -12.55 -0.03
N ASP A 626 -18.97 -13.54 0.75
CA ASP A 626 -19.14 -14.97 0.46
C ASP A 626 -20.62 -15.36 0.40
N GLY A 627 -21.48 -14.74 1.21
CA GLY A 627 -22.93 -14.92 1.15
C GLY A 627 -23.59 -14.46 -0.17
N ARG A 628 -22.88 -13.71 -1.02
CA ARG A 628 -23.36 -13.28 -2.35
C ARG A 628 -22.99 -14.25 -3.48
N TYR A 629 -22.18 -15.28 -3.20
CA TYR A 629 -21.65 -16.20 -4.21
C TYR A 629 -21.75 -17.67 -3.75
N LEU A 630 -21.61 -18.64 -4.67
CA LEU A 630 -21.62 -20.07 -4.33
C LEU A 630 -20.25 -20.55 -3.87
N GLY A 631 -20.18 -21.24 -2.72
CA GLY A 631 -18.95 -21.84 -2.19
C GLY A 631 -18.64 -23.23 -2.76
N LYS A 632 -17.43 -23.76 -2.49
CA LYS A 632 -16.92 -25.09 -2.95
C LYS A 632 -17.86 -26.27 -2.67
N THR A 633 -18.63 -26.21 -1.59
CA THR A 633 -19.55 -27.27 -1.16
C THR A 633 -21.00 -27.01 -1.56
N ALA A 634 -21.26 -25.93 -2.30
CA ALA A 634 -22.60 -25.57 -2.73
C ALA A 634 -23.17 -26.68 -3.62
N LYS A 635 -24.35 -27.16 -3.27
CA LYS A 635 -25.06 -28.22 -3.98
C LYS A 635 -25.93 -27.58 -5.06
N ALA A 636 -26.48 -28.40 -5.96
CA ALA A 636 -27.48 -27.91 -6.93
C ALA A 636 -28.64 -27.14 -6.26
N ALA A 637 -29.02 -27.54 -5.04
CA ALA A 637 -30.03 -26.86 -4.21
C ALA A 637 -29.70 -25.39 -3.86
N ASP A 638 -28.42 -24.99 -3.94
CA ASP A 638 -27.99 -23.61 -3.71
C ASP A 638 -28.18 -22.70 -4.94
N ALA A 639 -28.65 -23.23 -6.08
CA ALA A 639 -28.90 -22.47 -7.33
C ALA A 639 -29.85 -21.28 -7.15
N ASN A 640 -30.78 -21.37 -6.19
CA ASN A 640 -31.64 -20.29 -5.72
C ASN A 640 -30.90 -18.96 -5.47
N LYS A 641 -29.62 -19.02 -5.08
CA LYS A 641 -28.77 -17.84 -4.81
C LYS A 641 -28.31 -17.13 -6.10
N LEU A 642 -28.45 -17.73 -7.28
CA LEU A 642 -27.95 -17.21 -8.56
C LEU A 642 -29.04 -16.63 -9.45
N ASP A 643 -30.14 -17.36 -9.60
CA ASP A 643 -31.24 -17.06 -10.54
C ASP A 643 -32.64 -17.15 -9.89
N GLY A 644 -32.72 -17.42 -8.58
CA GLY A 644 -33.98 -17.56 -7.85
C GLY A 644 -34.75 -18.84 -8.15
N LYS A 645 -34.16 -19.81 -8.85
CA LYS A 645 -34.81 -21.09 -9.18
C LYS A 645 -34.21 -22.24 -8.40
N ASP A 646 -35.08 -23.02 -7.76
CA ASP A 646 -34.65 -24.19 -7.00
C ASP A 646 -34.37 -25.33 -7.96
N SER A 647 -33.25 -26.03 -7.76
CA SER A 647 -32.93 -27.25 -8.51
C SER A 647 -33.98 -28.36 -8.36
N THR A 648 -34.83 -28.28 -7.33
CA THR A 648 -36.00 -29.17 -7.17
C THR A 648 -37.07 -28.95 -8.25
N ALA A 649 -36.99 -27.86 -9.03
CA ALA A 649 -37.87 -27.59 -10.17
C ALA A 649 -37.44 -28.32 -11.46
N PHE A 650 -36.25 -28.92 -11.52
CA PHE A 650 -35.81 -29.69 -12.68
C PHE A 650 -36.29 -31.14 -12.56
N VAL A 651 -37.39 -31.48 -13.24
CA VAL A 651 -37.81 -32.89 -13.41
C VAL A 651 -36.79 -33.58 -14.33
N GLN A 652 -36.13 -34.64 -13.85
CA GLN A 652 -35.18 -35.42 -14.64
C GLN A 652 -35.90 -36.32 -15.64
N THR A 653 -35.33 -36.52 -16.83
CA THR A 653 -35.90 -37.38 -17.89
C THR A 653 -35.57 -38.86 -17.74
N SER A 654 -34.87 -39.27 -16.67
CA SER A 654 -34.59 -40.67 -16.35
C SER A 654 -34.38 -40.91 -14.84
N GLY A 655 -34.67 -42.14 -14.39
CA GLY A 655 -34.60 -42.58 -12.99
C GLY A 655 -35.94 -42.48 -12.24
N ASN A 656 -36.08 -43.24 -11.14
CA ASN A 656 -37.26 -43.16 -10.27
C ASN A 656 -37.33 -41.80 -9.58
N GLN A 657 -38.32 -40.98 -9.95
CA GLN A 657 -38.57 -39.66 -9.35
C GLN A 657 -39.87 -39.69 -8.55
N THR A 658 -39.84 -39.18 -7.32
CA THR A 658 -41.06 -38.92 -6.54
C THR A 658 -41.39 -37.43 -6.66
N VAL A 659 -42.42 -37.09 -7.43
CA VAL A 659 -42.87 -35.71 -7.62
C VAL A 659 -44.08 -35.47 -6.72
N ALA A 660 -43.99 -34.52 -5.79
CA ALA A 660 -45.08 -34.18 -4.88
C ALA A 660 -45.96 -33.03 -5.44
N GLY A 661 -47.28 -33.13 -5.22
CA GLY A 661 -48.28 -32.13 -5.62
C GLY A 661 -48.98 -32.42 -6.95
N LYS A 662 -50.11 -31.73 -7.21
CA LYS A 662 -50.91 -31.90 -8.43
C LYS A 662 -50.17 -31.28 -9.63
N LYS A 663 -49.84 -32.10 -10.65
CA LYS A 663 -49.22 -31.65 -11.90
C LYS A 663 -50.09 -32.05 -13.08
N THR A 664 -50.26 -31.15 -14.04
CA THR A 664 -51.03 -31.36 -15.27
C THR A 664 -50.03 -31.54 -16.42
N PHE A 665 -50.04 -32.70 -17.08
CA PHE A 665 -49.29 -32.92 -18.31
C PHE A 665 -50.23 -32.63 -19.48
N ASN A 666 -49.87 -31.67 -20.32
CA ASN A 666 -50.73 -31.18 -21.41
C ASN A 666 -50.50 -31.94 -22.74
N ASP A 667 -49.54 -32.87 -22.78
CA ASP A 667 -49.17 -33.66 -23.96
C ASP A 667 -49.28 -35.17 -23.69
N GLU A 668 -49.37 -35.96 -24.76
CA GLU A 668 -49.54 -37.41 -24.76
C GLU A 668 -48.30 -38.13 -24.18
N ILE A 669 -48.49 -38.97 -23.16
CA ILE A 669 -47.42 -39.76 -22.53
C ILE A 669 -47.15 -40.99 -23.40
N GLY A 670 -46.07 -40.97 -24.19
CA GLY A 670 -45.67 -42.10 -25.02
C GLY A 670 -45.15 -43.29 -24.20
N LEU A 671 -45.94 -44.37 -24.12
CA LEU A 671 -45.57 -45.64 -23.47
C LEU A 671 -45.04 -46.61 -24.53
N THR A 672 -43.74 -46.96 -24.48
CA THR A 672 -43.09 -47.80 -25.50
C THR A 672 -43.04 -49.29 -25.18
N SER A 673 -43.69 -49.78 -24.12
CA SER A 673 -43.85 -51.23 -23.93
C SER A 673 -45.06 -51.63 -23.08
N LYS A 674 -45.45 -52.89 -23.25
CA LYS A 674 -46.68 -53.57 -22.82
C LYS A 674 -46.76 -53.81 -21.28
N ALA A 675 -46.36 -52.84 -20.46
CA ALA A 675 -46.50 -52.88 -19.00
C ALA A 675 -47.50 -51.81 -18.57
N GLY A 676 -48.69 -52.26 -18.14
CA GLY A 676 -49.84 -51.40 -17.86
C GLY A 676 -49.69 -50.51 -16.62
N ILE A 677 -50.41 -49.38 -16.66
CA ILE A 677 -50.67 -48.49 -15.52
C ILE A 677 -51.36 -49.31 -14.43
N LYS A 678 -50.75 -49.44 -13.25
CA LYS A 678 -51.39 -50.07 -12.08
C LYS A 678 -51.96 -48.98 -11.17
N PHE A 679 -53.27 -48.98 -11.01
CA PHE A 679 -53.96 -48.23 -9.97
C PHE A 679 -53.86 -49.00 -8.65
N ASP A 680 -53.30 -48.38 -7.62
CA ASP A 680 -53.36 -48.91 -6.26
C ASP A 680 -54.59 -48.32 -5.56
N ALA A 681 -55.63 -49.15 -5.42
CA ALA A 681 -56.91 -48.74 -4.83
C ALA A 681 -56.81 -48.44 -3.33
N ALA A 682 -55.75 -48.87 -2.64
CA ALA A 682 -55.59 -48.61 -1.21
C ALA A 682 -55.05 -47.20 -0.91
N THR A 683 -54.40 -46.56 -1.89
CA THR A 683 -53.73 -45.26 -1.71
C THR A 683 -54.23 -44.17 -2.66
N GLU A 684 -55.20 -44.48 -3.52
CA GLU A 684 -55.70 -43.59 -4.59
C GLU A 684 -54.58 -42.99 -5.46
N SER A 685 -53.48 -43.74 -5.64
CA SER A 685 -52.30 -43.25 -6.35
C SER A 685 -51.97 -44.11 -7.58
N ILE A 686 -51.53 -43.43 -8.65
CA ILE A 686 -51.12 -44.05 -9.91
C ILE A 686 -49.59 -44.17 -9.88
N ASN A 687 -49.09 -45.41 -9.84
CA ASN A 687 -47.66 -45.69 -9.90
C ASN A 687 -47.23 -45.94 -11.34
N PHE A 688 -46.38 -45.06 -11.87
CA PHE A 688 -45.73 -45.26 -13.16
C PHE A 688 -44.41 -46.00 -12.95
N VAL A 689 -44.31 -47.23 -13.46
CA VAL A 689 -43.07 -48.00 -13.49
C VAL A 689 -42.46 -47.84 -14.87
N PHE A 690 -41.39 -47.05 -14.98
CA PHE A 690 -40.58 -46.96 -16.19
C PHE A 690 -39.36 -47.87 -16.02
N HIS A 691 -39.12 -48.76 -16.97
CA HIS A 691 -37.91 -49.59 -17.05
C HIS A 691 -36.82 -48.89 -17.84
#